data_AF-A0A3T0SYN9-F1
#
_entry.id   AF-A0A3T0SYN9-F1
#
_cell.length_a   1.000
_cell.length_b   1.000
_cell.length_c   1.000
_cell.angle_alpha   90.00
_cell.angle_beta   90.00
_cell.angle_gamma   90.00
#
_symmetry.space_group_name_H-M   'P 1'
#
loop_
_entity.id
_entity.type
_entity.pdbx_description
1 polymer ?
#
loop_
_entity_poly.entity_id
_entity_poly.type
_entity_poly.pdbx_seq_one_letter_code
_entity_poly.pdbx_strand_id
1 'polypeptide(L)'
;MAAKSGAGATPAADLDPAQRVDELRARIRSASEDYYAADASPLADAEYDALVRELAELETAHPELATEDSPTQTVGGVVAAGLDPIDHAERMLSLDNVFSAEELREWCDKTVASAARPVAWLTELKIDGLAISLHYENGRLVTAATRGDGRTGEDVTVNALRVAGIPQQLEGEGHPALVEVRGEVFIPVREFAALNALQETLRDEAVEEARERWSARPSATRKPFDEERVRDSALRRFPTFANPRNAASGGLRQQLDKKSGLDLRAGEARVGSLALYVHGIGAWPDPPVQSQSEVYGLLASWGLPVSAHNRVSESVDEVLAFVEQYGRERHSVEHEIDGVVVKVDELELHDELGATSRAPRWAIAYKYPPEEVHTKLLDIVVSVGRTGRATPFAQMEKVKVAGSEVRQATLHNADVVKAKGVLIGDTVVLRKAGDVIPEVLGPVIELRDGSEREFVMPTQCPECGTTLAPAKEGDVDLRCPNARSCPAQVRGRVEHIGSRGALDIEVLGEVTAAALTQPFVPAEPPLDTEASLFELRIEDVFPIEVVVRDSETGLQKLDDRGEAKVVGPFKRKRQKRDGPFDPEAEVFGGDAEYVPSTTGLALIANIEKAKTSPLWRFLVSLSIRHVGPVAARALAGHFGSLDAIRAASREELAAVDGVGGIIGDAVLAWFEVDWHAEIVDRWAKAGVQFATPGHPGPGAADAAGGVLAGLTVVATGSLEGYSREGAQEAILAAGGKAGSSVSKKTHYVAAGPGAGSKLGKAEALGVRIITAAEFHLLVTEGPDAIALPEEAASEETAGGAPVADAPAADGTDPVAAEASADETADAPTADAPAAEETPDADA
;
A
#
# COMPACT_ATOMS: atom_id res chain seq x y z
N MET A 1 -33.55 -16.88 -56.32
CA MET A 1 -34.49 -15.79 -55.96
C MET A 1 -34.91 -16.01 -54.52
N ALA A 2 -35.16 -14.92 -53.79
CA ALA A 2 -35.07 -14.76 -52.33
C ALA A 2 -33.63 -14.73 -51.79
N ALA A 3 -33.26 -13.93 -50.81
CA ALA A 3 -33.57 -12.55 -50.41
C ALA A 3 -32.56 -12.23 -49.28
N LYS A 4 -31.99 -11.02 -49.25
CA LYS A 4 -30.98 -10.60 -48.26
C LYS A 4 -31.55 -10.54 -46.84
N SER A 5 -30.77 -10.97 -45.86
CA SER A 5 -30.81 -10.43 -44.48
C SER A 5 -29.41 -10.50 -43.86
N GLY A 6 -28.80 -9.33 -43.72
CA GLY A 6 -27.61 -9.13 -42.90
C GLY A 6 -28.00 -8.72 -41.47
N ALA A 7 -27.27 -9.26 -40.52
CA ALA A 7 -26.99 -8.73 -39.18
C ALA A 7 -25.82 -9.62 -38.70
N GLY A 8 -24.56 -9.22 -38.71
CA GLY A 8 -24.05 -8.01 -38.09
C GLY A 8 -23.82 -8.32 -36.61
N ALA A 9 -22.76 -9.09 -36.31
CA ALA A 9 -22.30 -9.28 -34.94
C ALA A 9 -21.78 -7.94 -34.41
N THR A 10 -22.30 -7.49 -33.28
CA THR A 10 -21.86 -6.27 -32.59
C THR A 10 -20.51 -6.54 -31.91
N PRO A 11 -19.45 -5.76 -32.18
CA PRO A 11 -18.18 -5.85 -31.45
C PRO A 11 -18.34 -5.29 -30.03
N ALA A 12 -17.48 -5.75 -29.12
CA ALA A 12 -17.35 -5.18 -27.78
C ALA A 12 -16.94 -3.71 -27.87
N ALA A 13 -17.91 -2.81 -27.69
CA ALA A 13 -17.70 -1.40 -27.43
C ALA A 13 -18.84 -0.90 -26.52
N ASP A 14 -18.48 0.03 -25.64
CA ASP A 14 -19.32 0.86 -24.79
C ASP A 14 -19.76 0.27 -23.43
N LEU A 15 -18.79 0.03 -22.54
CA LEU A 15 -19.01 0.46 -21.16
C LEU A 15 -18.92 1.99 -21.13
N ASP A 16 -19.83 2.64 -20.39
CA ASP A 16 -19.76 4.08 -20.12
C ASP A 16 -18.35 4.41 -19.57
N PRO A 17 -17.64 5.42 -20.14
CA PRO A 17 -16.33 5.84 -19.65
C PRO A 17 -16.27 6.03 -18.12
N ALA A 18 -17.35 6.52 -17.50
CA ALA A 18 -17.45 6.65 -16.05
C ALA A 18 -17.40 5.30 -15.32
N GLN A 19 -18.12 4.30 -15.82
CA GLN A 19 -18.14 2.95 -15.25
C GLN A 19 -16.79 2.24 -15.40
N ARG A 20 -16.10 2.47 -16.52
CA ARG A 20 -14.78 1.89 -16.76
C ARG A 20 -13.72 2.52 -15.84
N VAL A 21 -13.77 3.85 -15.66
CA VAL A 21 -12.91 4.57 -14.72
C VAL A 21 -13.08 4.05 -13.29
N ASP A 22 -14.32 3.85 -12.82
CA ASP A 22 -14.59 3.33 -11.47
C ASP A 22 -14.09 1.88 -11.28
N GLU A 23 -14.26 1.03 -12.29
CA GLU A 23 -13.75 -0.35 -12.28
C GLU A 23 -12.22 -0.38 -12.20
N LEU A 24 -11.54 0.43 -13.02
CA LEU A 24 -10.07 0.53 -13.02
C LEU A 24 -9.56 1.05 -11.67
N ARG A 25 -10.17 2.10 -11.10
CA ARG A 25 -9.80 2.64 -9.78
C ARG A 25 -9.93 1.61 -8.67
N ALA A 26 -11.02 0.84 -8.64
CA ALA A 26 -11.23 -0.19 -7.62
C ALA A 26 -10.19 -1.32 -7.75
N ARG A 27 -9.90 -1.75 -8.98
CA ARG A 27 -8.95 -2.82 -9.28
C ARG A 27 -7.51 -2.43 -8.95
N ILE A 28 -7.10 -1.20 -9.29
CA ILE A 28 -5.77 -0.67 -8.98
C ILE A 28 -5.60 -0.43 -7.47
N ARG A 29 -6.62 0.12 -6.77
CA ARG A 29 -6.56 0.27 -5.30
C ARG A 29 -6.41 -1.05 -4.57
N SER A 30 -7.22 -2.05 -4.93
CA SER A 30 -7.10 -3.41 -4.36
C SER A 30 -5.71 -3.98 -4.59
N ALA A 31 -5.17 -3.86 -5.80
CA ALA A 31 -3.81 -4.32 -6.12
C ALA A 31 -2.72 -3.59 -5.30
N SER A 32 -2.89 -2.29 -5.09
CA SER A 32 -1.95 -1.46 -4.33
C SER A 32 -1.99 -1.78 -2.84
N GLU A 33 -3.18 -1.94 -2.25
CA GLU A 33 -3.35 -2.36 -0.86
C GLU A 33 -2.72 -3.73 -0.60
N ASP A 34 -2.95 -4.70 -1.50
CA ASP A 34 -2.36 -6.04 -1.42
C ASP A 34 -0.82 -6.00 -1.57
N TYR A 35 -0.29 -5.13 -2.43
CA TYR A 35 1.15 -4.89 -2.61
C TYR A 35 1.82 -4.37 -1.34
N TYR A 36 1.27 -3.33 -0.70
CA TYR A 36 1.92 -2.66 0.44
C TYR A 36 1.64 -3.30 1.80
N ALA A 37 0.48 -3.95 2.00
CA ALA A 37 0.11 -4.50 3.31
C ALA A 37 0.56 -5.94 3.53
N ALA A 38 0.73 -6.72 2.45
CA ALA A 38 0.94 -8.17 2.49
C ALA A 38 2.18 -8.66 1.74
N ASP A 39 2.98 -7.77 1.12
CA ASP A 39 4.12 -8.14 0.26
C ASP A 39 3.71 -9.10 -0.88
N ALA A 40 2.43 -9.07 -1.28
CA ALA A 40 1.82 -10.00 -2.23
C ALA A 40 0.59 -9.35 -2.89
N SER A 41 0.80 -8.62 -3.99
CA SER A 41 -0.31 -8.27 -4.90
C SER A 41 -0.71 -9.52 -5.71
N PRO A 42 -1.98 -9.68 -6.14
CA PRO A 42 -2.38 -10.67 -7.14
C PRO A 42 -2.29 -10.15 -8.60
N LEU A 43 -2.00 -8.86 -8.79
CA LEU A 43 -1.89 -8.18 -10.08
C LEU A 43 -0.43 -7.87 -10.44
N ALA A 44 0.03 -8.44 -11.55
CA ALA A 44 1.31 -8.21 -12.21
C ALA A 44 1.65 -6.72 -12.36
N ASP A 45 2.89 -6.23 -12.15
CA ASP A 45 3.20 -4.79 -12.39
C ASP A 45 2.86 -4.35 -13.82
N ALA A 46 3.12 -5.17 -14.84
CA ALA A 46 2.77 -4.81 -16.21
C ALA A 46 1.25 -4.70 -16.40
N GLU A 47 0.44 -5.51 -15.70
CA GLU A 47 -1.02 -5.38 -15.69
C GLU A 47 -1.45 -4.18 -14.84
N TYR A 48 -0.82 -3.95 -13.69
CA TYR A 48 -1.06 -2.79 -12.85
C TYR A 48 -0.76 -1.49 -13.61
N ASP A 49 0.40 -1.42 -14.25
CA ASP A 49 0.85 -0.32 -15.08
C ASP A 49 -0.02 -0.19 -16.34
N ALA A 50 -0.50 -1.29 -16.95
CA ALA A 50 -1.46 -1.23 -18.04
C ALA A 50 -2.83 -0.72 -17.57
N LEU A 51 -3.31 -1.12 -16.39
CA LEU A 51 -4.55 -0.61 -15.80
C LEU A 51 -4.41 0.87 -15.43
N VAL A 52 -3.27 1.27 -14.87
CA VAL A 52 -2.94 2.68 -14.56
C VAL A 52 -2.84 3.50 -15.84
N ARG A 53 -2.23 2.94 -16.90
CA ARG A 53 -2.11 3.58 -18.22
C ARG A 53 -3.48 3.74 -18.88
N GLU A 54 -4.30 2.68 -18.88
CA GLU A 54 -5.68 2.71 -19.37
C GLU A 54 -6.52 3.74 -18.59
N LEU A 55 -6.38 3.78 -17.26
CA LEU A 55 -7.04 4.77 -16.42
C LEU A 55 -6.56 6.19 -16.73
N ALA A 56 -5.26 6.39 -16.92
CA ALA A 56 -4.68 7.68 -17.29
C ALA A 56 -5.13 8.14 -18.69
N GLU A 57 -5.21 7.23 -19.67
CA GLU A 57 -5.74 7.51 -21.01
C GLU A 57 -7.22 7.92 -20.95
N LEU A 58 -8.03 7.21 -20.17
CA LEU A 58 -9.45 7.52 -19.99
C LEU A 58 -9.66 8.85 -19.25
N GLU A 59 -8.89 9.13 -18.21
CA GLU A 59 -8.94 10.40 -17.48
C GLU A 59 -8.42 11.58 -18.32
N THR A 60 -7.50 11.32 -19.25
CA THR A 60 -7.03 12.33 -20.22
C THR A 60 -8.08 12.61 -21.28
N ALA A 61 -8.75 11.56 -21.79
CA ALA A 61 -9.83 11.68 -22.78
C ALA A 61 -11.12 12.27 -22.18
N HIS A 62 -11.35 12.05 -20.87
CA HIS A 62 -12.51 12.53 -20.11
C HIS A 62 -12.06 13.23 -18.81
N PRO A 63 -11.56 14.49 -18.91
CA PRO A 63 -11.03 15.22 -17.76
C PRO A 63 -12.04 15.41 -16.61
N GLU A 64 -13.34 15.39 -16.91
CA GLU A 64 -14.42 15.45 -15.93
C GLU A 64 -14.50 14.22 -15.00
N LEU A 65 -13.91 13.09 -15.42
CA LEU A 65 -13.88 11.85 -14.66
C LEU A 65 -12.64 11.74 -13.77
N ALA A 66 -11.60 12.54 -13.98
CA ALA A 66 -10.36 12.53 -13.19
C ALA A 66 -10.61 13.05 -11.75
N THR A 67 -10.32 12.25 -10.74
CA THR A 67 -10.49 12.60 -9.32
C THR A 67 -9.16 12.56 -8.56
N GLU A 68 -9.01 13.40 -7.53
CA GLU A 68 -7.78 13.47 -6.70
C GLU A 68 -7.47 12.17 -5.91
N ASP A 69 -8.46 11.29 -5.71
CA ASP A 69 -8.29 9.98 -5.07
C ASP A 69 -8.03 8.85 -6.08
N SER A 70 -7.93 9.20 -7.36
CA SER A 70 -7.61 8.25 -8.40
C SER A 70 -6.19 7.70 -8.22
N PRO A 71 -5.94 6.40 -8.46
CA PRO A 71 -4.60 5.81 -8.40
C PRO A 71 -3.56 6.42 -9.34
N THR A 72 -3.99 7.10 -10.40
CA THR A 72 -3.15 7.94 -11.27
C THR A 72 -2.69 9.23 -10.58
N GLN A 73 -3.40 9.63 -9.53
CA GLN A 73 -3.22 10.87 -8.77
C GLN A 73 -2.72 10.64 -7.31
N THR A 74 -2.45 9.41 -6.88
CA THR A 74 -2.03 9.08 -5.49
C THR A 74 -0.74 8.26 -5.43
N VAL A 75 0.04 8.37 -4.35
CA VAL A 75 1.24 7.54 -4.06
C VAL A 75 0.86 6.47 -3.04
N GLY A 76 1.34 5.23 -3.21
CA GLY A 76 0.93 4.09 -2.38
C GLY A 76 1.84 3.76 -1.19
N GLY A 77 1.22 3.21 -0.14
CA GLY A 77 1.83 2.65 1.07
C GLY A 77 0.80 2.57 2.21
N VAL A 78 0.83 1.52 3.04
CA VAL A 78 0.11 1.46 4.32
C VAL A 78 1.15 1.31 5.43
N VAL A 79 1.08 2.14 6.47
CA VAL A 79 1.96 2.05 7.64
C VAL A 79 1.69 0.72 8.36
N ALA A 80 2.71 -0.12 8.52
CA ALA A 80 2.57 -1.40 9.21
C ALA A 80 2.53 -1.21 10.74
N ALA A 81 1.73 -2.01 11.43
CA ALA A 81 1.62 -1.95 12.89
C ALA A 81 2.90 -2.47 13.56
N GLY A 82 3.62 -1.59 14.27
CA GLY A 82 4.73 -1.98 15.14
C GLY A 82 5.84 -0.94 15.34
N LEU A 83 5.91 0.08 14.47
CA LEU A 83 6.79 1.25 14.59
C LEU A 83 5.93 2.52 14.62
N ASP A 84 6.45 3.58 15.24
CA ASP A 84 5.72 4.83 15.36
C ASP A 84 5.63 5.52 13.99
N PRO A 85 4.45 6.05 13.59
CA PRO A 85 4.32 6.82 12.36
C PRO A 85 5.04 8.16 12.47
N ILE A 86 5.63 8.63 11.37
CA ILE A 86 6.30 9.93 11.30
C ILE A 86 6.01 10.61 9.97
N ASP A 87 5.63 11.89 10.03
CA ASP A 87 5.36 12.68 8.82
C ASP A 87 6.67 13.21 8.22
N HIS A 88 6.80 13.09 6.90
CA HIS A 88 7.91 13.69 6.16
C HIS A 88 7.72 15.21 6.10
N ALA A 89 8.79 15.97 6.31
CA ALA A 89 8.76 17.43 6.20
C ALA A 89 8.42 17.86 4.77
N GLU A 90 8.90 17.12 3.78
CA GLU A 90 8.43 17.19 2.41
C GLU A 90 7.96 15.81 1.93
N ARG A 91 6.85 15.79 1.21
CA ARG A 91 6.23 14.55 0.69
C ARG A 91 7.20 13.79 -0.22
N MET A 92 7.39 12.50 0.04
CA MET A 92 8.08 11.58 -0.86
C MET A 92 7.13 11.12 -1.98
N LEU A 93 7.51 11.37 -3.23
CA LEU A 93 6.75 10.96 -4.42
C LEU A 93 7.18 9.57 -4.92
N SER A 94 6.44 9.06 -5.91
CA SER A 94 6.86 7.92 -6.73
C SER A 94 7.50 8.42 -8.04
N LEU A 95 7.92 7.50 -8.91
CA LEU A 95 8.33 7.79 -10.27
C LEU A 95 7.31 7.18 -11.24
N ASP A 96 7.06 7.88 -12.35
CA ASP A 96 6.38 7.27 -13.48
C ASP A 96 7.34 6.31 -14.22
N ASN A 97 6.77 5.36 -14.96
CA ASN A 97 7.54 4.29 -15.60
C ASN A 97 7.45 4.37 -17.13
N VAL A 98 8.56 4.05 -17.79
CA VAL A 98 8.65 3.68 -19.22
C VAL A 98 9.31 2.32 -19.36
N PHE A 99 8.99 1.60 -20.42
CA PHE A 99 9.35 0.19 -20.61
C PHE A 99 10.09 -0.08 -21.92
N SER A 100 10.28 0.95 -22.75
CA SER A 100 10.97 0.86 -24.03
C SER A 100 11.81 2.10 -24.31
N ALA A 101 12.82 1.93 -25.16
CA ALA A 101 13.69 3.02 -25.60
C ALA A 101 12.90 4.12 -26.32
N GLU A 102 11.86 3.73 -27.05
CA GLU A 102 10.96 4.63 -27.75
C GLU A 102 10.14 5.49 -26.76
N GLU A 103 9.52 4.87 -25.75
CA GLU A 103 8.77 5.57 -24.71
C GLU A 103 9.67 6.55 -23.92
N LEU A 104 10.90 6.13 -23.59
CA LEU A 104 11.87 7.00 -22.90
C LEU A 104 12.27 8.19 -23.77
N ARG A 105 12.57 7.97 -25.05
CA ARG A 105 12.92 9.05 -25.98
C ARG A 105 11.76 10.04 -26.11
N GLU A 106 10.53 9.54 -26.25
CA GLU A 106 9.34 10.39 -26.33
C GLU A 106 9.17 11.26 -25.08
N TRP A 107 9.41 10.70 -23.89
CA TRP A 107 9.39 11.47 -22.65
C TRP A 107 10.49 12.55 -22.63
N CYS A 108 11.73 12.20 -22.99
CA CYS A 108 12.83 13.16 -23.06
C CYS A 108 12.53 14.31 -24.04
N ASP A 109 12.01 14.00 -25.24
CA ASP A 109 11.67 15.00 -26.25
C ASP A 109 10.55 15.94 -25.77
N LYS A 110 9.53 15.41 -25.07
CA LYS A 110 8.47 16.20 -24.44
C LYS A 110 9.01 17.12 -23.34
N THR A 111 9.94 16.65 -22.53
CA THR A 111 10.57 17.43 -21.47
C THR A 111 11.43 18.56 -22.04
N VAL A 112 12.25 18.29 -23.06
CA VAL A 112 13.03 19.33 -23.77
C VAL A 112 12.12 20.38 -24.40
N ALA A 113 11.03 19.96 -25.05
CA ALA A 113 10.05 20.87 -25.63
C ALA A 113 9.38 21.75 -24.56
N SER A 114 9.10 21.19 -23.37
CA SER A 114 8.48 21.91 -22.26
C SER A 114 9.44 22.88 -21.58
N ALA A 115 10.73 22.51 -21.46
CA ALA A 115 11.78 23.36 -20.91
C ALA A 115 12.12 24.55 -21.81
N ALA A 116 11.90 24.43 -23.13
CA ALA A 116 12.28 25.43 -24.14
C ALA A 116 13.77 25.84 -24.11
N ARG A 117 14.63 24.99 -23.52
CA ARG A 117 16.09 25.12 -23.44
C ARG A 117 16.75 23.73 -23.48
N PRO A 118 18.06 23.63 -23.78
CA PRO A 118 18.79 22.38 -23.62
C PRO A 118 18.66 21.86 -22.18
N VAL A 119 18.59 20.54 -22.03
CA VAL A 119 18.40 19.85 -20.75
C VAL A 119 19.55 18.87 -20.56
N ALA A 120 20.25 18.96 -19.42
CA ALA A 120 21.19 17.93 -18.99
C ALA A 120 20.43 16.81 -18.25
N TRP A 121 20.86 15.57 -18.46
CA TRP A 121 20.22 14.38 -17.92
C TRP A 121 21.11 13.70 -16.91
N LEU A 122 20.63 13.56 -15.69
CA LEU A 122 21.25 12.73 -14.66
C LEU A 122 20.66 11.33 -14.70
N THR A 123 21.47 10.34 -15.05
CA THR A 123 21.10 8.92 -15.06
C THR A 123 21.68 8.19 -13.87
N GLU A 124 20.84 7.42 -13.19
CA GLU A 124 21.16 6.68 -11.98
C GLU A 124 20.65 5.24 -12.07
N LEU A 125 21.31 4.30 -11.41
CA LEU A 125 20.80 2.93 -11.33
C LEU A 125 19.59 2.89 -10.41
N LYS A 126 18.50 2.25 -10.86
CA LYS A 126 17.31 2.07 -10.04
C LYS A 126 17.53 0.86 -9.13
N ILE A 127 17.93 1.16 -7.89
CA ILE A 127 18.25 0.15 -6.86
C ILE A 127 16.97 -0.57 -6.45
N ASP A 128 16.99 -1.91 -6.43
CA ASP A 128 15.88 -2.69 -5.88
C ASP A 128 15.99 -2.80 -4.35
N GLY A 129 15.54 -1.75 -3.65
CA GLY A 129 15.66 -1.62 -2.20
C GLY A 129 14.40 -1.06 -1.54
N LEU A 130 14.63 -0.31 -0.45
CA LEU A 130 13.60 0.42 0.27
C LEU A 130 13.99 1.89 0.43
N ALA A 131 13.15 2.79 -0.06
CA ALA A 131 13.29 4.22 0.13
C ALA A 131 13.26 4.65 1.61
N ILE A 132 14.21 5.52 1.97
CA ILE A 132 14.37 6.12 3.30
C ILE A 132 14.51 7.65 3.18
N SER A 133 13.95 8.38 4.15
CA SER A 133 14.17 9.81 4.37
C SER A 133 14.95 10.00 5.66
N LEU A 134 16.06 10.76 5.61
CA LEU A 134 16.92 11.08 6.75
C LEU A 134 16.79 12.57 7.06
N HIS A 135 16.16 12.90 8.19
CA HIS A 135 15.98 14.28 8.62
C HIS A 135 17.13 14.71 9.52
N TYR A 136 17.95 15.64 9.02
CA TYR A 136 19.01 16.29 9.76
C TYR A 136 18.63 17.71 10.15
N GLU A 137 18.86 18.07 11.42
CA GLU A 137 18.78 19.45 11.90
C GLU A 137 20.18 19.94 12.30
N ASN A 138 20.64 21.04 11.70
CA ASN A 138 21.98 21.59 11.93
C ASN A 138 23.09 20.51 11.83
N GLY A 139 22.97 19.64 10.83
CA GLY A 139 23.89 18.53 10.57
C GLY A 139 23.74 17.32 11.50
N ARG A 140 22.81 17.30 12.45
CA ARG A 140 22.59 16.15 13.35
C ARG A 140 21.36 15.36 12.91
N LEU A 141 21.49 14.03 12.78
CA LEU A 141 20.35 13.16 12.45
C LEU A 141 19.35 13.18 13.61
N VAL A 142 18.12 13.60 13.32
CA VAL A 142 17.01 13.67 14.28
C VAL A 142 16.10 12.47 14.11
N THR A 143 15.68 12.20 12.88
CA THR A 143 14.79 11.07 12.56
C THR A 143 15.16 10.42 11.22
N ALA A 144 14.83 9.15 11.08
CA ALA A 144 14.86 8.44 9.82
C ALA A 144 13.54 7.70 9.59
N ALA A 145 12.95 7.86 8.42
CA ALA A 145 11.61 7.38 8.11
C ALA A 145 11.60 6.52 6.85
N THR A 146 10.82 5.44 6.84
CA THR A 146 10.46 4.75 5.59
C THR A 146 9.53 5.62 4.76
N ARG A 147 9.37 5.35 3.46
CA ARG A 147 8.44 6.14 2.61
C ARG A 147 6.99 6.14 3.11
N GLY A 148 6.49 4.98 3.55
CA GLY A 148 5.07 4.76 3.83
C GLY A 148 4.19 5.18 2.64
N ASP A 149 3.15 5.96 2.88
CA ASP A 149 2.23 6.48 1.84
C ASP A 149 2.78 7.72 1.09
N GLY A 150 4.01 8.10 1.39
CA GLY A 150 4.69 9.28 0.86
C GLY A 150 4.49 10.55 1.70
N ARG A 151 3.50 10.59 2.60
CA ARG A 151 3.32 11.66 3.60
C ARG A 151 3.76 11.21 4.98
N THR A 152 3.35 10.01 5.38
CA THR A 152 3.65 9.42 6.68
C THR A 152 4.39 8.10 6.47
N GLY A 153 5.60 8.04 7.02
CA GLY A 153 6.47 6.87 7.09
C GLY A 153 6.43 6.15 8.42
N GLU A 154 7.25 5.11 8.56
CA GLU A 154 7.56 4.46 9.84
C GLU A 154 8.90 4.97 10.39
N ASP A 155 8.97 5.33 11.67
CA ASP A 155 10.21 5.69 12.33
C ASP A 155 11.14 4.47 12.46
N VAL A 156 12.28 4.55 11.79
CA VAL A 156 13.33 3.54 11.76
C VAL A 156 14.68 4.08 12.26
N THR A 157 14.67 5.22 12.97
CA THR A 157 15.87 5.95 13.41
C THR A 157 16.88 5.07 14.13
N VAL A 158 16.42 4.20 15.03
CA VAL A 158 17.28 3.29 15.82
C VAL A 158 18.07 2.33 14.93
N ASN A 159 17.45 1.83 13.86
CA ASN A 159 18.12 0.90 12.95
C ASN A 159 18.88 1.64 11.85
N ALA A 160 18.41 2.81 11.40
CA ALA A 160 19.12 3.66 10.45
C ALA A 160 20.52 4.03 10.96
N LEU A 161 20.66 4.36 12.25
CA LEU A 161 21.97 4.62 12.89
C LEU A 161 22.95 3.44 12.88
N ARG A 162 22.49 2.22 12.55
CA ARG A 162 23.32 1.02 12.43
C ARG A 162 23.69 0.69 10.98
N VAL A 163 23.05 1.35 10.01
CA VAL A 163 23.33 1.16 8.58
C VAL A 163 24.65 1.83 8.25
N ALA A 164 25.53 1.10 7.56
CA ALA A 164 26.81 1.65 7.13
C ALA A 164 26.58 2.83 6.17
N GLY A 165 27.25 3.96 6.44
CA GLY A 165 27.13 5.18 5.62
C GLY A 165 26.06 6.17 6.08
N ILE A 166 25.31 5.91 7.15
CA ILE A 166 24.43 6.92 7.77
C ILE A 166 25.17 7.58 8.93
N PRO A 167 25.72 8.80 8.76
CA PRO A 167 26.37 9.51 9.84
C PRO A 167 25.33 10.06 10.82
N GLN A 168 25.58 9.94 12.13
CA GLN A 168 24.76 10.61 13.14
C GLN A 168 24.95 12.14 13.11
N GLN A 169 26.14 12.58 12.71
CA GLN A 169 26.50 13.98 12.51
C GLN A 169 27.16 14.10 11.12
N LEU A 170 26.60 14.93 10.25
CA LEU A 170 27.17 15.25 8.95
C LEU A 170 28.57 15.84 9.11
N GLU A 171 29.46 15.44 8.21
CA GLU A 171 30.82 15.97 8.15
C GLU A 171 30.85 17.36 7.49
N GLY A 172 31.91 18.13 7.74
CA GLY A 172 32.11 19.45 7.15
C GLY A 172 31.29 20.56 7.79
N GLU A 173 31.15 21.67 7.06
CA GLU A 173 30.43 22.89 7.47
C GLU A 173 29.38 23.26 6.40
N GLY A 174 28.57 24.29 6.67
CA GLY A 174 27.55 24.76 5.72
C GLY A 174 26.26 23.93 5.70
N HIS A 175 26.00 23.15 6.75
CA HIS A 175 24.75 22.41 6.90
C HIS A 175 23.58 23.39 7.08
N PRO A 176 22.46 23.22 6.36
CA PRO A 176 21.27 24.02 6.58
C PRO A 176 20.67 23.74 7.97
N ALA A 177 19.78 24.63 8.42
CA ALA A 177 19.05 24.43 9.67
C ALA A 177 18.26 23.11 9.65
N LEU A 178 17.72 22.76 8.48
CA LEU A 178 16.97 21.53 8.23
C LEU A 178 17.29 21.02 6.82
N VAL A 179 17.56 19.73 6.69
CA VAL A 179 17.60 19.01 5.40
C VAL A 179 17.05 17.60 5.55
N GLU A 180 16.15 17.21 4.66
CA GLU A 180 15.84 15.80 4.43
C GLU A 180 16.71 15.24 3.30
N VAL A 181 17.50 14.21 3.61
CA VAL A 181 18.28 13.46 2.62
C VAL A 181 17.52 12.18 2.28
N ARG A 182 17.26 11.96 0.99
CA ARG A 182 16.53 10.78 0.50
C ARG A 182 17.48 9.78 -0.14
N GLY A 183 17.26 8.50 0.12
CA GLY A 183 18.08 7.44 -0.43
C GLY A 183 17.36 6.10 -0.47
N GLU A 184 18.06 5.09 -0.98
CA GLU A 184 17.60 3.71 -1.02
C GLU A 184 18.47 2.86 -0.11
N VAL A 185 17.84 2.16 0.84
CA VAL A 185 18.49 1.14 1.66
C VAL A 185 18.39 -0.20 0.94
N PHE A 186 19.51 -0.90 0.78
CA PHE A 186 19.57 -2.17 0.09
C PHE A 186 20.55 -3.13 0.78
N ILE A 187 20.61 -4.38 0.33
CA ILE A 187 21.64 -5.34 0.76
C ILE A 187 22.48 -5.69 -0.48
N PRO A 188 23.81 -5.45 -0.46
CA PRO A 188 24.68 -5.87 -1.55
C PRO A 188 24.59 -7.37 -1.82
N VAL A 189 24.70 -7.81 -3.08
CA VAL A 189 24.54 -9.22 -3.49
C VAL A 189 25.46 -10.15 -2.69
N ARG A 190 26.70 -9.73 -2.45
CA ARG A 190 27.67 -10.47 -1.64
C ARG A 190 27.20 -10.62 -0.18
N GLU A 191 26.73 -9.54 0.42
CA GLU A 191 26.27 -9.53 1.81
C GLU A 191 24.95 -10.31 1.96
N PHE A 192 24.08 -10.28 0.94
CA PHE A 192 22.88 -11.10 0.89
C PHE A 192 23.20 -12.60 0.86
N ALA A 193 24.18 -13.01 0.05
CA ALA A 193 24.66 -14.39 0.02
C ALA A 193 25.26 -14.81 1.37
N ALA A 194 26.07 -13.94 1.99
CA ALA A 194 26.65 -14.18 3.32
C ALA A 194 25.56 -14.29 4.40
N LEU A 195 24.54 -13.42 4.35
CA LEU A 195 23.42 -13.43 5.27
C LEU A 195 22.61 -14.73 5.17
N ASN A 196 22.37 -15.23 3.96
CA ASN A 196 21.70 -16.52 3.74
C ASN A 196 22.55 -17.71 4.21
N ALA A 197 23.86 -17.68 3.99
CA ALA A 197 24.78 -18.69 4.54
C ALA A 197 24.81 -18.67 6.08
N LEU A 198 24.68 -17.49 6.70
CA LEU A 198 24.56 -17.36 8.14
C LEU A 198 23.23 -17.95 8.65
N GLN A 199 22.10 -17.77 7.94
CA GLN A 199 20.84 -18.44 8.31
C GLN A 199 21.02 -19.95 8.36
N GLU A 200 21.76 -20.53 7.41
CA GLU A 200 22.10 -21.97 7.42
C GLU A 200 22.93 -22.36 8.63
N THR A 201 23.99 -21.61 8.92
CA THR A 201 24.83 -21.84 10.11
C THR A 201 24.01 -21.76 11.41
N LEU A 202 23.13 -20.77 11.52
CA LEU A 202 22.26 -20.59 12.69
C LEU A 202 21.24 -21.72 12.84
N ARG A 203 20.79 -22.34 11.74
CA ARG A 203 19.95 -23.54 11.80
C ARG A 203 20.69 -24.70 12.45
N ASP A 204 21.94 -24.92 12.05
CA ASP A 204 22.78 -25.98 12.62
C ASP A 204 23.09 -25.71 14.10
N GLU A 205 23.46 -24.47 14.46
CA GLU A 205 23.67 -24.07 15.85
C GLU A 205 22.41 -24.27 16.70
N ALA A 206 21.22 -23.94 16.17
CA ALA A 206 19.96 -24.13 16.88
C ALA A 206 19.61 -25.61 17.12
N VAL A 207 19.98 -26.50 16.18
CA VAL A 207 19.84 -27.95 16.34
C VAL A 207 20.77 -28.44 17.45
N GLU A 208 22.01 -27.96 17.50
CA GLU A 208 22.96 -28.34 18.54
C GLU A 208 22.57 -27.76 19.92
N GLU A 209 22.13 -26.50 20.04
CA GLU A 209 21.57 -25.96 21.28
C GLU A 209 20.37 -26.79 21.78
N ALA A 210 19.54 -27.29 20.86
CA ALA A 210 18.44 -28.19 21.20
C ALA A 210 18.95 -29.57 21.65
N ARG A 211 20.01 -30.10 21.03
CA ARG A 211 20.66 -31.37 21.38
C ARG A 211 21.32 -31.30 22.77
N GLU A 212 21.99 -30.21 23.09
CA GLU A 212 22.60 -29.96 24.40
C GLU A 212 21.53 -29.82 25.49
N ARG A 213 20.50 -29.00 25.27
CA ARG A 213 19.36 -28.91 26.20
C ARG A 213 18.67 -30.25 26.39
N TRP A 214 18.60 -31.06 25.34
CA TRP A 214 18.05 -32.41 25.41
C TRP A 214 18.95 -33.37 26.21
N SER A 215 20.26 -33.33 26.00
CA SER A 215 21.23 -34.21 26.68
C SER A 215 21.35 -33.89 28.17
N ALA A 216 21.19 -32.62 28.54
CA ALA A 216 21.16 -32.13 29.92
C ALA A 216 19.89 -32.52 30.71
N ARG A 217 18.86 -33.08 30.06
CA ARG A 217 17.64 -33.52 30.76
C ARG A 217 17.90 -34.76 31.63
N PRO A 218 17.29 -34.85 32.82
CA PRO A 218 17.37 -36.04 33.67
C PRO A 218 16.93 -37.29 32.91
N SER A 219 17.73 -38.37 32.99
CA SER A 219 17.53 -39.60 32.20
C SER A 219 16.12 -40.20 32.35
N ALA A 220 15.52 -40.05 33.54
CA ALA A 220 14.16 -40.51 33.84
C ALA A 220 13.04 -39.82 33.03
N THR A 221 13.32 -38.68 32.39
CA THR A 221 12.35 -37.88 31.62
C THR A 221 12.77 -37.64 30.16
N ARG A 222 13.92 -38.20 29.75
CA ARG A 222 14.55 -37.96 28.44
C ARG A 222 13.94 -38.86 27.37
N LYS A 223 12.96 -38.33 26.63
CA LYS A 223 12.43 -38.94 25.40
C LYS A 223 13.52 -39.02 24.30
N PRO A 224 13.38 -39.82 23.24
CA PRO A 224 14.28 -39.78 22.09
C PRO A 224 14.41 -38.37 21.51
N PHE A 225 15.61 -38.02 21.03
CA PHE A 225 15.83 -36.76 20.31
C PHE A 225 15.23 -36.89 18.91
N ASP A 226 14.23 -36.07 18.65
CA ASP A 226 13.54 -36.00 17.35
C ASP A 226 14.24 -34.91 16.52
N GLU A 227 15.25 -35.34 15.77
CA GLU A 227 16.14 -34.46 15.04
C GLU A 227 15.44 -33.76 13.88
N GLU A 228 14.55 -34.46 13.17
CA GLU A 228 13.78 -33.92 12.05
C GLU A 228 12.88 -32.76 12.51
N ARG A 229 12.12 -32.92 13.60
CA ARG A 229 11.29 -31.84 14.14
C ARG A 229 12.11 -30.64 14.59
N VAL A 230 13.30 -30.86 15.14
CA VAL A 230 14.19 -29.77 15.56
C VAL A 230 14.72 -29.02 14.34
N ARG A 231 15.12 -29.73 13.27
CA ARG A 231 15.53 -29.12 11.99
C ARG A 231 14.40 -28.32 11.36
N ASP A 232 13.17 -28.85 11.31
CA ASP A 232 11.99 -28.11 10.84
C ASP A 232 11.74 -26.83 11.64
N SER A 233 11.89 -26.91 12.96
CA SER A 233 11.75 -25.75 13.85
C SER A 233 12.84 -24.72 13.61
N ALA A 234 14.09 -25.17 13.38
CA ALA A 234 15.21 -24.29 13.07
C ALA A 234 15.01 -23.60 11.72
N LEU A 235 14.51 -24.33 10.71
CA LEU A 235 14.21 -23.79 9.38
C LEU A 235 13.13 -22.71 9.41
N ARG A 236 12.07 -22.90 10.22
CA ARG A 236 11.06 -21.85 10.44
C ARG A 236 11.59 -20.64 11.21
N ARG A 237 12.53 -20.84 12.14
CA ARG A 237 13.11 -19.77 12.97
C ARG A 237 14.12 -18.94 12.19
N PHE A 238 14.91 -19.58 11.33
CA PHE A 238 15.97 -19.00 10.51
C PHE A 238 15.75 -19.32 9.02
N PRO A 239 14.70 -18.74 8.40
CA PRO A 239 14.41 -18.97 7.00
C PRO A 239 15.45 -18.28 6.12
N THR A 240 15.74 -18.89 4.97
CA THR A 240 16.50 -18.23 3.89
C THR A 240 15.65 -17.09 3.31
N PHE A 241 16.28 -15.95 3.04
CA PHE A 241 15.60 -14.80 2.46
C PHE A 241 15.40 -14.98 0.95
N ALA A 242 14.23 -14.54 0.45
CA ALA A 242 13.80 -14.77 -0.92
C ALA A 242 14.38 -13.78 -1.94
N ASN A 243 14.66 -12.54 -1.54
CA ASN A 243 15.33 -11.52 -2.35
C ASN A 243 15.99 -10.46 -1.44
N PRO A 244 16.96 -9.68 -1.96
CA PRO A 244 17.61 -8.60 -1.23
C PRO A 244 16.65 -7.49 -0.77
N ARG A 245 15.67 -7.10 -1.58
CA ARG A 245 14.68 -6.03 -1.26
C ARG A 245 13.92 -6.31 0.04
N ASN A 246 13.30 -7.49 0.15
CA ASN A 246 12.51 -7.90 1.31
C ASN A 246 13.44 -8.14 2.52
N ALA A 247 14.63 -8.66 2.27
CA ALA A 247 15.66 -8.77 3.29
C ALA A 247 16.06 -7.40 3.85
N ALA A 248 16.25 -6.38 3.00
CA ALA A 248 16.57 -5.01 3.40
C ALA A 248 15.41 -4.38 4.18
N SER A 249 14.20 -4.46 3.62
CA SER A 249 12.96 -3.92 4.19
C SER A 249 12.68 -4.44 5.59
N GLY A 250 12.73 -5.76 5.80
CA GLY A 250 12.56 -6.32 7.14
C GLY A 250 13.80 -6.17 8.02
N GLY A 251 14.97 -5.84 7.47
CA GLY A 251 16.19 -5.50 8.22
C GLY A 251 16.03 -4.16 8.92
N LEU A 252 15.57 -3.14 8.19
CA LEU A 252 15.34 -1.80 8.72
C LEU A 252 14.24 -1.78 9.82
N ARG A 253 13.33 -2.75 9.80
CA ARG A 253 12.22 -2.90 10.77
C ARG A 253 12.50 -3.88 11.92
N GLN A 254 13.77 -4.23 12.19
CA GLN A 254 14.12 -5.15 13.27
C GLN A 254 13.91 -4.54 14.67
N GLN A 255 13.16 -5.22 15.53
CA GLN A 255 13.04 -4.87 16.96
C GLN A 255 14.11 -5.64 17.78
N LEU A 256 15.38 -5.23 17.65
CA LEU A 256 16.51 -5.96 18.25
C LEU A 256 16.47 -6.00 19.79
N ASP A 257 15.90 -4.98 20.42
CA ASP A 257 15.69 -4.86 21.87
C ASP A 257 14.84 -6.01 22.44
N LYS A 258 13.96 -6.59 21.62
CA LYS A 258 13.09 -7.71 22.00
C LYS A 258 13.70 -9.08 21.72
N LYS A 259 14.95 -9.14 21.23
CA LYS A 259 15.62 -10.38 20.79
C LYS A 259 16.76 -10.77 21.72
N SER A 260 17.08 -12.07 21.75
CA SER A 260 18.20 -12.60 22.52
C SER A 260 18.82 -13.84 21.84
N GLY A 261 20.06 -14.18 22.21
CA GLY A 261 20.77 -15.35 21.70
C GLY A 261 20.89 -15.34 20.17
N LEU A 262 20.61 -16.50 19.53
CA LEU A 262 20.68 -16.65 18.08
C LEU A 262 19.74 -15.70 17.33
N ASP A 263 18.57 -15.34 17.89
CA ASP A 263 17.64 -14.42 17.23
C ASP A 263 18.19 -12.99 17.18
N LEU A 264 18.89 -12.56 18.24
CA LEU A 264 19.56 -11.27 18.28
C LEU A 264 20.70 -11.24 17.26
N ARG A 265 21.56 -12.28 17.25
CA ARG A 265 22.66 -12.41 16.28
C ARG A 265 22.15 -12.39 14.83
N ALA A 266 21.05 -13.09 14.54
CA ALA A 266 20.41 -13.07 13.23
C ALA A 266 19.90 -11.67 12.85
N GLY A 267 19.26 -10.98 13.80
CA GLY A 267 18.76 -9.62 13.61
C GLY A 267 19.88 -8.60 13.39
N GLU A 268 20.93 -8.64 14.22
CA GLU A 268 22.11 -7.78 14.12
C GLU A 268 22.84 -7.98 12.79
N ALA A 269 23.03 -9.22 12.35
CA ALA A 269 23.63 -9.52 11.05
C ALA A 269 22.79 -8.97 9.90
N ARG A 270 21.46 -9.08 9.98
CA ARG A 270 20.56 -8.53 8.96
C ARG A 270 20.64 -7.01 8.89
N VAL A 271 20.63 -6.31 10.02
CA VAL A 271 20.78 -4.84 10.06
C VAL A 271 22.17 -4.43 9.59
N GLY A 272 23.22 -5.14 10.01
CA GLY A 272 24.61 -4.86 9.63
C GLY A 272 24.93 -5.13 8.16
N SER A 273 24.10 -5.92 7.46
CA SER A 273 24.22 -6.16 6.02
C SER A 273 23.62 -5.05 5.14
N LEU A 274 22.93 -4.08 5.75
CA LEU A 274 22.32 -2.97 5.04
C LEU A 274 23.38 -1.96 4.57
N ALA A 275 23.20 -1.47 3.35
CA ALA A 275 23.92 -0.35 2.77
C ALA A 275 22.93 0.74 2.33
N LEU A 276 23.44 1.93 2.08
CA LEU A 276 22.68 3.10 1.61
C LEU A 276 23.36 3.67 0.38
N TYR A 277 22.56 4.12 -0.58
CA TYR A 277 22.94 5.19 -1.51
C TYR A 277 21.91 6.32 -1.47
N VAL A 278 22.39 7.55 -1.33
CA VAL A 278 21.53 8.74 -1.41
C VAL A 278 21.31 9.12 -2.87
N HIS A 279 20.08 9.51 -3.19
CA HIS A 279 19.64 9.80 -4.56
C HIS A 279 18.78 11.07 -4.66
N GLY A 280 18.82 11.91 -3.62
CA GLY A 280 18.15 13.21 -3.64
C GLY A 280 17.89 13.80 -2.28
N ILE A 281 17.11 14.87 -2.30
CA ILE A 281 16.74 15.66 -1.14
C ILE A 281 15.21 15.75 -1.05
N GLY A 282 14.71 15.96 0.16
CA GLY A 282 13.36 16.41 0.44
C GLY A 282 13.41 17.86 0.89
N ALA A 283 12.86 18.14 2.08
CA ALA A 283 12.78 19.49 2.63
C ALA A 283 14.16 20.18 2.71
N TRP A 284 14.49 20.94 1.67
CA TRP A 284 15.61 21.86 1.60
C TRP A 284 15.43 22.75 0.35
N PRO A 285 14.68 23.86 0.47
CA PRO A 285 14.19 24.59 -0.70
C PRO A 285 15.28 25.31 -1.50
N ASP A 286 16.33 25.78 -0.84
CA ASP A 286 17.38 26.61 -1.45
C ASP A 286 18.78 25.98 -1.24
N PRO A 287 19.08 24.83 -1.88
CA PRO A 287 20.43 24.27 -1.84
C PRO A 287 21.42 25.21 -2.56
N PRO A 288 22.68 25.34 -2.09
CA PRO A 288 23.65 26.30 -2.61
C PRO A 288 24.34 25.82 -3.92
N VAL A 289 23.59 25.10 -4.77
CA VAL A 289 24.06 24.46 -6.00
C VAL A 289 22.97 24.57 -7.07
N GLN A 290 23.33 24.39 -8.34
CA GLN A 290 22.40 24.59 -9.46
C GLN A 290 21.85 23.29 -10.02
N SER A 291 22.53 22.16 -9.78
CA SER A 291 22.13 20.85 -10.28
C SER A 291 22.04 19.78 -9.20
N GLN A 292 21.23 18.76 -9.49
CA GLN A 292 21.06 17.55 -8.69
C GLN A 292 22.39 16.77 -8.58
N SER A 293 23.19 16.72 -9.65
CA SER A 293 24.52 16.12 -9.63
C SER A 293 25.47 16.83 -8.67
N GLU A 294 25.41 18.16 -8.56
CA GLU A 294 26.17 18.94 -7.57
C GLU A 294 25.67 18.70 -6.14
N VAL A 295 24.36 18.51 -5.94
CA VAL A 295 23.80 18.10 -4.64
C VAL A 295 24.46 16.80 -4.17
N TYR A 296 24.68 15.83 -5.06
CA TYR A 296 25.35 14.58 -4.68
C TYR A 296 26.80 14.80 -4.28
N GLY A 297 27.52 15.71 -4.95
CA GLY A 297 28.85 16.14 -4.52
C GLY A 297 28.84 16.70 -3.10
N LEU A 298 27.82 17.51 -2.77
CA LEU A 298 27.64 18.09 -1.45
C LEU A 298 27.29 17.04 -0.39
N LEU A 299 26.34 16.14 -0.67
CA LEU A 299 25.99 15.02 0.23
C LEU A 299 27.20 14.11 0.47
N ALA A 300 27.98 13.80 -0.56
CA ALA A 300 29.23 13.05 -0.44
C ALA A 300 30.25 13.77 0.45
N SER A 301 30.38 15.10 0.32
CA SER A 301 31.25 15.89 1.19
C SER A 301 30.82 15.91 2.65
N TRP A 302 29.55 15.61 2.93
CA TRP A 302 28.98 15.46 4.27
C TRP A 302 29.11 14.04 4.84
N GLY A 303 29.77 13.14 4.10
CA GLY A 303 30.00 11.75 4.52
C GLY A 303 28.88 10.78 4.14
N LEU A 304 27.91 11.20 3.31
CA LEU A 304 26.84 10.32 2.84
C LEU A 304 27.26 9.55 1.57
N PRO A 305 26.91 8.26 1.46
CA PRO A 305 27.29 7.43 0.33
C PRO A 305 26.48 7.77 -0.92
N VAL A 306 27.18 8.11 -2.01
CA VAL A 306 26.61 8.34 -3.34
C VAL A 306 27.09 7.24 -4.29
N SER A 307 26.23 6.79 -5.20
CA SER A 307 26.61 5.77 -6.18
C SER A 307 27.68 6.28 -7.15
N ALA A 308 28.69 5.46 -7.41
CA ALA A 308 29.73 5.73 -8.39
C ALA A 308 29.26 5.57 -9.86
N HIS A 309 28.01 5.12 -10.06
CA HIS A 309 27.43 4.86 -11.38
C HIS A 309 26.64 6.04 -11.96
N ASN A 310 26.43 7.10 -11.17
CA ASN A 310 25.71 8.28 -11.63
C ASN A 310 26.45 8.93 -12.81
N ARG A 311 25.71 9.34 -13.84
CA ARG A 311 26.26 9.99 -15.03
C ARG A 311 25.38 11.15 -15.47
N VAL A 312 26.01 12.27 -15.78
CA VAL A 312 25.35 13.41 -16.43
C VAL A 312 25.63 13.34 -17.94
N SER A 313 24.59 13.50 -18.75
CA SER A 313 24.63 13.43 -20.20
C SER A 313 23.91 14.60 -20.84
N GLU A 314 24.46 15.13 -21.93
CA GLU A 314 23.87 16.28 -22.66
C GLU A 314 22.90 15.86 -23.77
N SER A 315 22.79 14.55 -24.05
CA SER A 315 21.97 14.03 -25.14
C SER A 315 21.14 12.80 -24.72
N VAL A 316 19.95 12.68 -25.32
CA VAL A 316 19.05 11.54 -25.11
C VAL A 316 19.67 10.23 -25.61
N ASP A 317 20.52 10.28 -26.64
CA ASP A 317 21.20 9.08 -27.15
C ASP A 317 22.23 8.52 -26.14
N GLU A 318 22.89 9.39 -25.37
CA GLU A 318 23.77 8.94 -24.28
C GLU A 318 22.97 8.32 -23.12
N VAL A 319 21.81 8.89 -22.79
CA VAL A 319 20.88 8.32 -21.79
C VAL A 319 20.46 6.91 -22.22
N LEU A 320 20.06 6.74 -23.49
CA LEU A 320 19.69 5.44 -24.03
C LEU A 320 20.87 4.45 -24.06
N ALA A 321 22.08 4.92 -24.36
CA ALA A 321 23.28 4.08 -24.30
C ALA A 321 23.57 3.61 -22.86
N PHE A 322 23.34 4.46 -21.86
CA PHE A 322 23.45 4.10 -20.44
C PHE A 322 22.43 3.02 -20.06
N VAL A 323 21.17 3.20 -20.45
CA VAL A 323 20.10 2.21 -20.25
C VAL A 323 20.43 0.88 -20.94
N GLU A 324 20.92 0.91 -22.18
CA GLU A 324 21.29 -0.31 -22.89
C GLU A 324 22.47 -1.04 -22.21
N GLN A 325 23.50 -0.29 -21.81
CA GLN A 325 24.68 -0.84 -21.13
C GLN A 325 24.26 -1.61 -19.87
N TYR A 326 23.56 -0.94 -18.95
CA TYR A 326 23.15 -1.57 -17.69
C TYR A 326 22.03 -2.59 -17.87
N GLY A 327 21.26 -2.51 -18.95
CA GLY A 327 20.32 -3.55 -19.34
C GLY A 327 21.02 -4.88 -19.71
N ARG A 328 22.21 -4.81 -20.33
CA ARG A 328 23.07 -5.97 -20.63
C ARG A 328 23.88 -6.42 -19.42
N GLU A 329 24.28 -5.49 -18.57
CA GLU A 329 25.24 -5.70 -17.46
C GLU A 329 24.56 -5.60 -16.08
N ARG A 330 23.27 -5.93 -15.95
CA ARG A 330 22.48 -5.77 -14.71
C ARG A 330 23.14 -6.38 -13.48
N HIS A 331 23.78 -7.53 -13.67
CA HIS A 331 24.43 -8.31 -12.60
C HIS A 331 25.89 -7.92 -12.35
N SER A 332 26.38 -6.85 -12.98
CA SER A 332 27.78 -6.41 -12.84
C SER A 332 28.03 -5.50 -11.63
N VAL A 333 26.97 -4.96 -11.03
CA VAL A 333 27.02 -4.01 -9.91
C VAL A 333 26.77 -4.72 -8.57
N GLU A 334 27.07 -4.04 -7.47
CA GLU A 334 27.06 -4.61 -6.12
C GLU A 334 25.68 -4.93 -5.56
N HIS A 335 24.61 -4.46 -6.20
CA HIS A 335 23.22 -4.61 -5.77
C HIS A 335 22.30 -5.01 -6.93
N GLU A 336 21.11 -5.54 -6.63
CA GLU A 336 20.11 -5.80 -7.66
C GLU A 336 19.54 -4.45 -8.18
N ILE A 337 19.25 -4.41 -9.49
CA ILE A 337 18.64 -3.25 -10.15
C ILE A 337 17.44 -3.71 -10.97
N ASP A 338 16.36 -2.94 -10.92
CA ASP A 338 15.15 -3.19 -11.71
C ASP A 338 14.99 -2.20 -12.90
N GLY A 339 15.94 -1.26 -13.03
CA GLY A 339 15.89 -0.23 -14.05
C GLY A 339 16.98 0.83 -13.95
N VAL A 340 16.73 1.95 -14.61
CA VAL A 340 17.50 3.19 -14.55
C VAL A 340 16.53 4.33 -14.26
N VAL A 341 16.93 5.27 -13.40
CA VAL A 341 16.20 6.52 -13.19
C VAL A 341 16.87 7.60 -14.04
N VAL A 342 16.07 8.33 -14.81
CA VAL A 342 16.51 9.47 -15.62
C VAL A 342 15.88 10.72 -15.03
N LYS A 343 16.70 11.70 -14.65
CA LYS A 343 16.28 12.98 -14.07
C LYS A 343 16.80 14.12 -14.95
N VAL A 344 16.05 15.22 -14.99
CA VAL A 344 16.60 16.52 -15.37
C VAL A 344 17.65 16.90 -14.32
N ASP A 345 18.85 17.32 -14.72
CA ASP A 345 19.91 17.60 -13.76
C ASP A 345 19.74 18.99 -13.12
N GLU A 346 19.24 19.98 -13.84
CA GLU A 346 19.10 21.36 -13.35
C GLU A 346 17.92 21.49 -12.35
N LEU A 347 18.18 22.02 -11.15
CA LEU A 347 17.18 22.14 -10.09
C LEU A 347 16.07 23.16 -10.41
N GLU A 348 16.41 24.28 -11.06
CA GLU A 348 15.43 25.29 -11.48
C GLU A 348 14.35 24.69 -12.40
N LEU A 349 14.74 23.72 -13.26
CA LEU A 349 13.80 23.01 -14.12
C LEU A 349 12.87 22.08 -13.32
N HIS A 350 13.25 21.63 -12.13
CA HIS A 350 12.38 20.78 -11.31
C HIS A 350 11.15 21.56 -10.85
N ASP A 351 11.34 22.81 -10.45
CA ASP A 351 10.26 23.70 -10.02
C ASP A 351 9.37 24.13 -11.20
N GLU A 352 9.98 24.45 -12.35
CA GLU A 352 9.25 24.82 -13.57
C GLU A 352 8.39 23.68 -14.13
N LEU A 353 8.95 22.46 -14.18
CA LEU A 353 8.25 21.28 -14.65
C LEU A 353 7.24 20.78 -13.61
N GLY A 354 7.55 20.96 -12.32
CA GLY A 354 6.73 20.57 -11.18
C GLY A 354 6.50 19.06 -11.08
N ALA A 355 5.42 18.70 -10.40
CA ALA A 355 5.02 17.32 -10.17
C ALA A 355 3.52 17.12 -10.42
N THR A 356 3.13 15.89 -10.74
CA THR A 356 1.75 15.45 -10.53
C THR A 356 1.53 15.15 -9.04
N SER A 357 0.31 14.80 -8.66
CA SER A 357 0.04 14.38 -7.28
C SER A 357 0.66 13.02 -6.91
N ARG A 358 1.29 12.32 -7.87
CA ARG A 358 1.99 11.04 -7.67
C ARG A 358 3.50 11.11 -7.95
N ALA A 359 3.91 11.76 -9.04
CA ALA A 359 5.28 11.65 -9.57
C ALA A 359 5.80 13.01 -10.08
N PRO A 360 7.11 13.27 -9.97
CA PRO A 360 7.73 14.46 -10.56
C PRO A 360 7.68 14.39 -12.09
N ARG A 361 7.51 15.54 -12.76
CA ARG A 361 7.55 15.61 -14.24
C ARG A 361 8.98 15.67 -14.78
N TRP A 362 9.94 15.94 -13.91
CA TRP A 362 11.36 16.07 -14.21
C TRP A 362 12.16 14.77 -14.00
N ALA A 363 11.51 13.66 -13.59
CA ALA A 363 12.18 12.36 -13.47
C ALA A 363 11.28 11.20 -13.91
N ILE A 364 11.90 10.16 -14.48
CA ILE A 364 11.21 8.95 -14.93
C ILE A 364 12.05 7.70 -14.66
N ALA A 365 11.38 6.58 -14.42
CA ALA A 365 12.02 5.27 -14.27
C ALA A 365 11.90 4.45 -15.57
N TYR A 366 13.03 4.13 -16.19
CA TYR A 366 13.10 3.09 -17.21
C TYR A 366 13.14 1.73 -16.53
N LYS A 367 12.06 0.95 -16.60
CA LYS A 367 12.02 -0.41 -16.07
C LYS A 367 12.50 -1.40 -17.11
N TYR A 368 13.41 -2.28 -16.70
CA TYR A 368 13.84 -3.35 -17.58
C TYR A 368 12.77 -4.46 -17.69
N PRO A 369 12.70 -5.17 -18.83
CA PRO A 369 11.81 -6.32 -18.94
C PRO A 369 12.20 -7.40 -17.90
N PRO A 370 11.21 -8.05 -17.28
CA PRO A 370 11.46 -9.10 -16.28
C PRO A 370 12.25 -10.27 -16.86
N GLU A 371 13.00 -10.97 -16.02
CA GLU A 371 13.67 -12.21 -16.42
C GLU A 371 12.64 -13.31 -16.70
N GLU A 372 12.70 -13.88 -17.91
CA GLU A 372 11.94 -15.05 -18.31
C GLU A 372 12.77 -16.31 -18.05
N VAL A 373 12.18 -17.27 -17.35
CA VAL A 373 12.76 -18.59 -17.13
C VAL A 373 11.84 -19.67 -17.66
N HIS A 374 12.39 -20.85 -17.94
CA HIS A 374 11.60 -22.00 -18.35
C HIS A 374 11.45 -22.98 -17.19
N THR A 375 10.25 -23.53 -17.02
CA THR A 375 10.01 -24.63 -16.07
C THR A 375 8.94 -25.58 -16.60
N LYS A 376 8.86 -26.79 -16.05
CA LYS A 376 7.86 -27.78 -16.46
C LYS A 376 6.54 -27.55 -15.73
N LEU A 377 5.45 -27.47 -16.49
CA LEU A 377 4.08 -27.44 -15.97
C LEU A 377 3.66 -28.88 -15.60
N LEU A 378 3.62 -29.18 -14.30
CA LEU A 378 3.32 -30.51 -13.76
C LEU A 378 1.82 -30.80 -13.76
N ASP A 379 1.00 -29.84 -13.36
CA ASP A 379 -0.46 -29.97 -13.32
C ASP A 379 -1.14 -28.59 -13.32
N ILE A 380 -2.46 -28.56 -13.51
CA ILE A 380 -3.27 -27.37 -13.26
C ILE A 380 -4.35 -27.74 -12.24
N VAL A 381 -4.26 -27.14 -11.04
CA VAL A 381 -5.19 -27.40 -9.94
C VAL A 381 -6.17 -26.25 -9.78
N VAL A 382 -7.42 -26.55 -9.44
CA VAL A 382 -8.47 -25.53 -9.25
C VAL A 382 -8.70 -25.31 -7.78
N SER A 383 -8.52 -24.07 -7.34
CA SER A 383 -8.87 -23.63 -5.98
C SER A 383 -10.17 -22.84 -5.99
N VAL A 384 -10.96 -22.97 -4.92
CA VAL A 384 -12.23 -22.26 -4.75
C VAL A 384 -12.03 -21.15 -3.73
N GLY A 385 -12.19 -19.91 -4.16
CA GLY A 385 -12.08 -18.75 -3.28
C GLY A 385 -13.29 -18.55 -2.38
N ARG A 386 -13.17 -17.61 -1.45
CA ARG A 386 -14.24 -17.17 -0.51
C ARG A 386 -15.60 -16.92 -1.16
N THR A 387 -15.61 -16.33 -2.36
CA THR A 387 -16.84 -15.99 -3.12
C THR A 387 -17.27 -17.09 -4.10
N GLY A 388 -16.73 -18.29 -3.93
CA GLY A 388 -17.00 -19.46 -4.76
C GLY A 388 -16.27 -19.47 -6.09
N ARG A 389 -15.50 -18.43 -6.46
CA ARG A 389 -14.75 -18.40 -7.72
C ARG A 389 -13.79 -19.57 -7.81
N ALA A 390 -13.91 -20.37 -8.87
CA ALA A 390 -13.02 -21.47 -9.17
C ALA A 390 -11.88 -20.97 -10.05
N THR A 391 -10.67 -20.88 -9.49
CA THR A 391 -9.49 -20.32 -10.16
C THR A 391 -8.48 -21.43 -10.44
N PRO A 392 -8.07 -21.65 -11.71
CA PRO A 392 -7.00 -22.57 -12.06
C PRO A 392 -5.63 -21.97 -11.70
N PHE A 393 -4.76 -22.80 -11.15
CA PHE A 393 -3.37 -22.49 -10.83
C PHE A 393 -2.45 -23.52 -11.48
N ALA A 394 -1.44 -23.02 -12.20
CA ALA A 394 -0.33 -23.83 -12.70
C ALA A 394 0.49 -24.35 -11.52
N GLN A 395 0.66 -25.66 -11.42
CA GLN A 395 1.64 -26.34 -10.57
C GLN A 395 2.85 -26.68 -11.43
N MET A 396 4.04 -26.23 -11.06
CA MET A 396 5.24 -26.30 -11.87
C MET A 396 6.41 -26.93 -11.11
N GLU A 397 7.39 -27.44 -11.83
CA GLU A 397 8.69 -27.74 -11.25
C GLU A 397 9.29 -26.46 -10.65
N LYS A 398 9.93 -26.63 -9.49
CA LYS A 398 10.48 -25.53 -8.73
C LYS A 398 11.59 -24.85 -9.53
N VAL A 399 11.43 -23.55 -9.78
CA VAL A 399 12.39 -22.75 -10.55
C VAL A 399 12.67 -21.42 -9.86
N LYS A 400 13.89 -20.90 -9.97
CA LYS A 400 14.25 -19.58 -9.44
C LYS A 400 13.98 -18.51 -10.50
N VAL A 401 13.22 -17.47 -10.15
CA VAL A 401 12.89 -16.33 -11.02
C VAL A 401 13.13 -15.06 -10.23
N ALA A 402 13.95 -14.13 -10.72
CA ALA A 402 14.24 -12.85 -10.05
C ALA A 402 14.46 -13.06 -8.53
N GLY A 403 15.49 -13.82 -8.18
CA GLY A 403 15.88 -14.08 -6.78
C GLY A 403 15.08 -15.13 -6.01
N SER A 404 13.80 -15.38 -6.31
CA SER A 404 12.92 -16.24 -5.49
C SER A 404 12.46 -17.52 -6.21
N GLU A 405 12.16 -18.55 -5.43
CA GLU A 405 11.67 -19.82 -5.96
C GLU A 405 10.16 -19.79 -6.20
N VAL A 406 9.76 -20.19 -7.40
CA VAL A 406 8.37 -20.29 -7.84
C VAL A 406 8.05 -21.74 -8.17
N ARG A 407 6.88 -22.19 -7.71
CA ARG A 407 6.28 -23.49 -8.08
C ARG A 407 4.82 -23.40 -8.50
N GLN A 408 4.17 -22.27 -8.26
CA GLN A 408 2.76 -22.08 -8.55
C GLN A 408 2.53 -20.68 -9.11
N ALA A 409 1.63 -20.59 -10.09
CA ALA A 409 1.21 -19.33 -10.70
C ALA A 409 -0.29 -19.38 -11.01
N THR A 410 -0.99 -18.25 -10.90
CA THR A 410 -2.40 -18.17 -11.28
C THR A 410 -2.53 -18.26 -12.80
N LEU A 411 -3.57 -18.95 -13.28
CA LEU A 411 -3.99 -18.93 -14.68
C LEU A 411 -5.33 -18.19 -14.86
N HIS A 412 -5.79 -17.48 -13.82
CA HIS A 412 -6.98 -16.64 -13.76
C HIS A 412 -8.31 -17.40 -13.96
N ASN A 413 -8.57 -17.91 -15.17
CA ASN A 413 -9.78 -18.67 -15.52
C ASN A 413 -9.53 -19.62 -16.70
N ALA A 414 -10.51 -20.47 -17.02
CA ALA A 414 -10.39 -21.49 -18.05
C ALA A 414 -10.12 -20.93 -19.46
N ASP A 415 -10.71 -19.78 -19.79
CA ASP A 415 -10.50 -19.14 -21.08
C ASP A 415 -9.07 -18.61 -21.23
N VAL A 416 -8.49 -18.08 -20.15
CA VAL A 416 -7.08 -17.64 -20.13
C VAL A 416 -6.14 -18.84 -20.28
N VAL A 417 -6.40 -19.98 -19.64
CA VAL A 417 -5.62 -21.22 -19.86
C VAL A 417 -5.62 -21.58 -21.35
N LYS A 418 -6.80 -21.55 -21.99
CA LYS A 418 -6.97 -21.86 -23.41
C LYS A 418 -6.30 -20.83 -24.31
N ALA A 419 -6.41 -19.54 -23.99
CA ALA A 419 -5.78 -18.45 -24.74
C ALA A 419 -4.24 -18.52 -24.67
N LYS A 420 -3.69 -18.87 -23.50
CA LYS A 420 -2.25 -19.11 -23.31
C LYS A 420 -1.76 -20.38 -24.01
N GLY A 421 -2.68 -21.28 -24.38
CA GLY A 421 -2.37 -22.49 -25.15
C GLY A 421 -1.48 -23.51 -24.42
N VAL A 422 -1.40 -23.41 -23.09
CA VAL A 422 -0.59 -24.29 -22.23
C VAL A 422 -1.28 -25.63 -22.00
N LEU A 423 -0.50 -26.71 -22.06
CA LEU A 423 -0.91 -28.09 -21.81
C LEU A 423 -0.17 -28.62 -20.60
N ILE A 424 -0.82 -29.45 -19.79
CA ILE A 424 -0.18 -30.09 -18.64
C ILE A 424 0.91 -31.04 -19.17
N GLY A 425 2.14 -30.84 -18.71
CA GLY A 425 3.35 -31.49 -19.21
C GLY A 425 4.29 -30.54 -19.98
N ASP A 426 3.78 -29.39 -20.46
CA ASP A 426 4.57 -28.42 -21.23
C ASP A 426 5.78 -27.90 -20.45
N THR A 427 6.85 -27.56 -21.17
CA THR A 427 7.80 -26.56 -20.68
C THR A 427 7.18 -25.18 -20.91
N VAL A 428 6.98 -24.40 -19.86
CA VAL A 428 6.36 -23.08 -19.91
C VAL A 428 7.34 -21.98 -19.61
N VAL A 429 7.14 -20.84 -20.25
CA VAL A 429 7.86 -19.60 -19.95
C VAL A 429 7.19 -18.93 -18.76
N LEU A 430 7.98 -18.66 -17.73
CA LEU A 430 7.58 -18.07 -16.47
C LEU A 430 8.37 -16.78 -16.26
N ARG A 431 7.69 -15.72 -15.86
CA ARG A 431 8.34 -14.50 -15.36
C ARG A 431 7.72 -14.11 -14.02
N LYS A 432 8.37 -13.18 -13.32
CA LYS A 432 7.68 -12.42 -12.27
C LYS A 432 7.24 -11.09 -12.83
N ALA A 433 5.96 -10.82 -12.80
CA ALA A 433 5.48 -9.50 -13.09
C ALA A 433 5.65 -8.61 -11.86
N GLY A 434 6.31 -7.47 -12.05
CA GLY A 434 6.64 -6.56 -10.95
C GLY A 434 7.61 -7.12 -9.94
N ASP A 435 8.44 -8.07 -10.36
CA ASP A 435 9.40 -8.80 -9.53
C ASP A 435 8.83 -9.57 -8.33
N VAL A 436 7.49 -9.61 -8.19
CA VAL A 436 6.76 -10.27 -7.10
C VAL A 436 5.92 -11.45 -7.58
N ILE A 437 5.07 -11.27 -8.60
CA ILE A 437 3.99 -12.23 -8.89
C ILE A 437 4.35 -13.14 -10.06
N PRO A 438 4.40 -14.45 -9.86
CA PRO A 438 4.73 -15.35 -10.94
C PRO A 438 3.61 -15.46 -11.98
N GLU A 439 3.97 -15.31 -13.25
CA GLU A 439 3.07 -15.36 -14.39
C GLU A 439 3.59 -16.34 -15.45
N VAL A 440 2.75 -17.30 -15.84
CA VAL A 440 3.01 -18.17 -17.00
C VAL A 440 2.64 -17.43 -18.27
N LEU A 441 3.57 -17.22 -19.19
CA LEU A 441 3.32 -16.52 -20.45
C LEU A 441 2.74 -17.43 -21.52
N GLY A 442 3.26 -18.65 -21.61
CA GLY A 442 2.87 -19.62 -22.62
C GLY A 442 3.83 -20.80 -22.69
N PRO A 443 3.57 -21.76 -23.57
CA PRO A 443 4.41 -22.93 -23.74
C PRO A 443 5.59 -22.67 -24.67
N VAL A 444 6.70 -23.39 -24.45
CA VAL A 444 7.79 -23.54 -25.41
C VAL A 444 7.43 -24.68 -26.35
N ILE A 445 6.74 -24.36 -27.45
CA ILE A 445 6.09 -25.33 -28.35
C ILE A 445 7.09 -26.34 -28.92
N GLU A 446 8.31 -25.92 -29.18
CA GLU A 446 9.39 -26.73 -29.74
C GLU A 446 9.84 -27.87 -28.82
N LEU A 447 9.55 -27.77 -27.52
CA LEU A 447 9.91 -28.76 -26.51
C LEU A 447 8.80 -29.79 -26.25
N ARG A 448 7.69 -29.73 -26.99
CA ARG A 448 6.62 -30.71 -26.86
C ARG A 448 7.06 -32.08 -27.37
N ASP A 449 6.82 -33.11 -26.56
CA ASP A 449 7.14 -34.50 -26.90
C ASP A 449 5.89 -35.35 -27.24
N GLY A 450 4.69 -34.76 -27.12
CA GLY A 450 3.42 -35.40 -27.42
C GLY A 450 2.80 -36.16 -26.24
N SER A 451 3.42 -36.10 -25.05
CA SER A 451 2.85 -36.64 -23.81
C SER A 451 1.93 -35.64 -23.08
N GLU A 452 1.88 -34.38 -23.53
CA GLU A 452 1.13 -33.31 -22.89
C GLU A 452 -0.38 -33.50 -23.04
N ARG A 453 -1.15 -33.04 -22.04
CA ARG A 453 -2.62 -33.17 -22.01
C ARG A 453 -3.31 -31.83 -21.80
N GLU A 454 -4.45 -31.65 -22.46
CA GLU A 454 -5.29 -30.47 -22.32
C GLU A 454 -5.87 -30.38 -20.90
N PHE A 455 -5.87 -29.19 -20.33
CA PHE A 455 -6.59 -28.91 -19.09
C PHE A 455 -8.09 -28.80 -19.36
N VAL A 456 -8.88 -29.55 -18.59
CA VAL A 456 -10.34 -29.47 -18.61
C VAL A 456 -10.79 -28.90 -17.27
N MET A 457 -11.45 -27.74 -17.32
CA MET A 457 -12.04 -27.14 -16.14
C MET A 457 -13.07 -28.10 -15.52
N PRO A 458 -12.98 -28.43 -14.22
CA PRO A 458 -13.91 -29.35 -13.59
C PRO A 458 -15.33 -28.78 -13.62
N THR A 459 -16.32 -29.62 -13.90
CA THR A 459 -17.74 -29.22 -13.89
C THR A 459 -18.32 -29.21 -12.48
N GLN A 460 -17.66 -29.88 -11.54
CA GLN A 460 -18.03 -29.94 -10.12
C GLN A 460 -16.96 -29.26 -9.28
N CYS A 461 -17.40 -28.59 -8.23
CA CYS A 461 -16.55 -27.95 -7.25
C CYS A 461 -15.63 -28.99 -6.60
N PRO A 462 -14.29 -28.81 -6.63
CA PRO A 462 -13.36 -29.79 -6.05
C PRO A 462 -13.48 -29.90 -4.53
N GLU A 463 -14.13 -28.93 -3.88
CA GLU A 463 -14.25 -28.83 -2.42
C GLU A 463 -15.56 -29.41 -1.86
N CYS A 464 -16.65 -29.38 -2.64
CA CYS A 464 -17.97 -29.84 -2.16
C CYS A 464 -18.80 -30.60 -3.20
N GLY A 465 -18.27 -30.83 -4.41
CA GLY A 465 -18.97 -31.56 -5.48
C GLY A 465 -20.13 -30.83 -6.16
N THR A 466 -20.50 -29.62 -5.69
CA THR A 466 -21.58 -28.84 -6.31
C THR A 466 -21.22 -28.44 -7.73
N THR A 467 -22.14 -28.56 -8.69
CA THR A 467 -21.92 -28.13 -10.08
C THR A 467 -21.54 -26.66 -10.13
N LEU A 468 -20.40 -26.36 -10.78
CA LEU A 468 -19.94 -24.99 -10.98
C LEU A 468 -20.78 -24.32 -12.07
N ALA A 469 -21.09 -23.04 -11.87
CA ALA A 469 -21.86 -22.26 -12.81
C ALA A 469 -21.38 -20.79 -12.84
N PRO A 470 -21.54 -20.09 -13.97
CA PRO A 470 -21.44 -18.63 -14.00
C PRO A 470 -22.41 -18.01 -12.99
N ALA A 471 -22.01 -16.93 -12.32
CA ALA A 471 -22.93 -16.26 -11.39
C ALA A 471 -24.09 -15.55 -12.11
N LYS A 472 -23.86 -15.10 -13.35
CA LYS A 472 -24.83 -14.49 -14.24
C LYS A 472 -24.52 -14.86 -15.68
N GLU A 473 -25.50 -14.71 -16.56
CA GLU A 473 -25.29 -14.90 -18.00
C GLU A 473 -24.16 -13.99 -18.52
N GLY A 474 -23.20 -14.58 -19.22
CA GLY A 474 -22.00 -13.89 -19.71
C GLY A 474 -20.83 -13.75 -18.73
N ASP A 475 -20.93 -14.24 -17.48
CA ASP A 475 -19.78 -14.29 -16.56
C ASP A 475 -18.80 -15.40 -17.01
N VAL A 476 -17.54 -15.02 -17.23
CA VAL A 476 -16.48 -15.94 -17.67
C VAL A 476 -16.01 -16.84 -16.51
N ASP A 477 -16.11 -16.33 -15.28
CA ASP A 477 -15.69 -17.06 -14.10
C ASP A 477 -16.75 -18.08 -13.67
N LEU A 478 -16.36 -19.35 -13.57
CA LEU A 478 -17.17 -20.38 -12.92
C LEU A 478 -17.09 -20.24 -11.41
N ARG A 479 -18.24 -20.39 -10.74
CA ARG A 479 -18.37 -20.28 -9.29
C ARG A 479 -19.11 -21.47 -8.70
N CYS A 480 -18.75 -21.81 -7.47
CA CYS A 480 -19.50 -22.75 -6.65
C CYS A 480 -20.74 -22.03 -6.07
N PRO A 481 -21.97 -22.42 -6.47
CA PRO A 481 -23.18 -21.77 -5.98
C PRO A 481 -23.56 -22.18 -4.55
N ASN A 482 -22.89 -23.19 -3.97
CA ASN A 482 -23.07 -23.58 -2.57
C ASN A 482 -22.37 -22.58 -1.62
N ALA A 483 -22.89 -21.35 -1.57
CA ALA A 483 -22.32 -20.28 -0.77
C ALA A 483 -22.38 -20.58 0.74
N ARG A 484 -23.46 -21.21 1.22
CA ARG A 484 -23.65 -21.48 2.65
C ARG A 484 -22.62 -22.45 3.22
N SER A 485 -22.45 -23.60 2.59
CA SER A 485 -21.80 -24.77 3.21
C SER A 485 -20.57 -25.31 2.47
N CYS A 486 -20.16 -24.69 1.34
CA CYS A 486 -18.92 -25.09 0.68
C CYS A 486 -17.73 -24.89 1.63
N PRO A 487 -16.96 -25.94 1.97
CA PRO A 487 -15.90 -25.85 2.98
C PRO A 487 -14.87 -24.75 2.70
N ALA A 488 -14.47 -24.58 1.44
CA ALA A 488 -13.55 -23.52 1.03
C ALA A 488 -14.15 -22.12 1.15
N GLN A 489 -15.45 -21.96 0.89
CA GLN A 489 -16.11 -20.66 1.04
C GLN A 489 -16.28 -20.29 2.52
N VAL A 490 -16.70 -21.24 3.36
CA VAL A 490 -16.83 -21.04 4.81
C VAL A 490 -15.46 -20.69 5.42
N ARG A 491 -14.42 -21.48 5.14
CA ARG A 491 -13.04 -21.18 5.56
C ARG A 491 -12.62 -19.78 5.12
N GLY A 492 -12.79 -19.46 3.84
CA GLY A 492 -12.38 -18.16 3.28
C GLY A 492 -13.15 -16.98 3.88
N ARG A 493 -14.43 -17.14 4.22
CA ARG A 493 -15.20 -16.08 4.91
C ARG A 493 -14.73 -15.90 6.35
N VAL A 494 -14.52 -17.00 7.10
CA VAL A 494 -14.00 -16.95 8.48
C VAL A 494 -12.61 -16.32 8.52
N GLU A 495 -11.73 -16.69 7.59
CA GLU A 495 -10.41 -16.07 7.43
C GLU A 495 -10.51 -14.57 7.11
N HIS A 496 -11.37 -14.19 6.16
CA HIS A 496 -11.57 -12.79 5.79
C HIS A 496 -12.02 -11.92 6.97
N ILE A 497 -12.90 -12.44 7.83
CA ILE A 497 -13.34 -11.75 9.05
C ILE A 497 -12.15 -11.39 9.95
N GLY A 498 -11.16 -12.27 10.06
CA GLY A 498 -9.95 -12.04 10.85
C GLY A 498 -8.92 -11.09 10.23
N SER A 499 -9.05 -10.75 8.95
CA SER A 499 -8.10 -9.88 8.24
C SER A 499 -8.05 -8.46 8.80
N ARG A 500 -6.91 -7.76 8.60
CA ARG A 500 -6.73 -6.35 9.03
C ARG A 500 -7.75 -5.38 8.42
N GLY A 501 -8.16 -5.65 7.18
CA GLY A 501 -9.17 -4.86 6.47
C GLY A 501 -10.61 -5.08 6.98
N ALA A 502 -10.82 -6.11 7.80
CA ALA A 502 -12.10 -6.49 8.41
C ALA A 502 -12.05 -6.22 9.93
N LEU A 503 -12.15 -7.25 10.78
CA LEU A 503 -12.19 -7.09 12.23
C LEU A 503 -10.83 -7.12 12.93
N ASP A 504 -9.75 -7.44 12.21
CA ASP A 504 -8.39 -7.50 12.75
C ASP A 504 -8.29 -8.44 13.98
N ILE A 505 -8.82 -9.66 13.85
CA ILE A 505 -8.78 -10.69 14.90
C ILE A 505 -7.44 -11.42 14.78
N GLU A 506 -6.49 -11.04 15.62
CA GLU A 506 -5.22 -11.75 15.72
C GLU A 506 -5.44 -13.25 15.96
N VAL A 507 -4.56 -14.10 15.41
CA VAL A 507 -4.65 -15.57 15.42
C VAL A 507 -5.68 -16.16 14.45
N LEU A 508 -6.69 -15.42 13.99
CA LEU A 508 -7.69 -15.89 13.03
C LEU A 508 -7.21 -15.78 11.56
N GLY A 509 -6.13 -16.49 11.22
CA GLY A 509 -5.65 -16.64 9.83
C GLY A 509 -6.11 -17.94 9.16
N GLU A 510 -5.63 -18.22 7.95
CA GLU A 510 -6.00 -19.38 7.12
C GLU A 510 -6.04 -20.71 7.90
N VAL A 511 -4.97 -21.01 8.64
CA VAL A 511 -4.83 -22.28 9.39
C VAL A 511 -5.88 -22.39 10.51
N THR A 512 -6.11 -21.30 11.25
CA THR A 512 -7.10 -21.25 12.33
C THR A 512 -8.52 -21.33 11.75
N ALA A 513 -8.81 -20.61 10.67
CA ALA A 513 -10.08 -20.69 9.97
C ALA A 513 -10.35 -22.11 9.47
N ALA A 514 -9.35 -22.78 8.90
CA ALA A 514 -9.45 -24.18 8.50
C ALA A 514 -9.70 -25.10 9.71
N ALA A 515 -9.01 -24.88 10.83
CA ALA A 515 -9.19 -25.67 12.05
C ALA A 515 -10.60 -25.53 12.65
N LEU A 516 -11.20 -24.34 12.59
CA LEU A 516 -12.53 -24.06 13.11
C LEU A 516 -13.66 -24.61 12.21
N THR A 517 -13.42 -24.68 10.91
CA THR A 517 -14.45 -25.00 9.90
C THR A 517 -14.32 -26.41 9.32
N GLN A 518 -13.12 -26.99 9.37
CA GLN A 518 -12.78 -28.30 8.80
C GLN A 518 -11.81 -29.07 9.72
N PRO A 519 -12.13 -29.24 11.02
CA PRO A 519 -11.31 -30.03 11.92
C PRO A 519 -11.33 -31.52 11.54
N PHE A 520 -10.30 -32.24 11.98
CA PHE A 520 -10.32 -33.70 12.00
C PHE A 520 -11.15 -34.24 13.18
N VAL A 521 -11.05 -33.56 14.33
CA VAL A 521 -11.87 -33.78 15.53
C VAL A 521 -12.23 -32.40 16.08
N PRO A 522 -13.46 -32.13 16.53
CA PRO A 522 -14.66 -32.97 16.42
C PRO A 522 -15.08 -33.22 14.96
N ALA A 523 -15.89 -34.25 14.71
CA ALA A 523 -16.39 -34.54 13.37
C ALA A 523 -17.36 -33.47 12.85
N GLU A 524 -18.12 -32.84 13.77
CA GLU A 524 -18.91 -31.65 13.49
C GLU A 524 -18.05 -30.42 13.78
N PRO A 525 -17.83 -29.52 12.79
CA PRO A 525 -16.99 -28.35 13.00
C PRO A 525 -17.62 -27.38 14.00
N PRO A 526 -16.82 -26.72 14.86
CA PRO A 526 -17.32 -25.63 15.69
C PRO A 526 -17.98 -24.50 14.90
N LEU A 527 -17.51 -24.27 13.66
CA LEU A 527 -18.10 -23.33 12.70
C LEU A 527 -18.53 -24.08 11.42
N ASP A 528 -19.82 -24.39 11.32
CA ASP A 528 -20.47 -24.82 10.08
C ASP A 528 -20.69 -23.63 9.11
N THR A 529 -20.84 -22.44 9.68
CA THR A 529 -20.83 -21.12 9.06
C THR A 529 -20.14 -20.12 9.99
N GLU A 530 -19.93 -18.90 9.53
CA GLU A 530 -19.44 -17.79 10.35
C GLU A 530 -20.41 -17.31 11.44
N ALA A 531 -21.66 -17.79 11.46
CA ALA A 531 -22.71 -17.30 12.35
C ALA A 531 -22.39 -17.51 13.84
N SER A 532 -21.71 -18.61 14.19
CA SER A 532 -21.35 -18.94 15.57
C SER A 532 -20.04 -18.31 16.04
N LEU A 533 -19.34 -17.52 15.21
CA LEU A 533 -17.97 -17.06 15.49
C LEU A 533 -17.84 -16.36 16.85
N PHE A 534 -18.76 -15.45 17.16
CA PHE A 534 -18.73 -14.66 18.41
C PHE A 534 -19.30 -15.39 19.62
N GLU A 535 -19.86 -16.59 19.42
CA GLU A 535 -20.35 -17.47 20.48
C GLU A 535 -19.29 -18.48 20.91
N LEU A 536 -18.18 -18.60 20.16
CA LEU A 536 -17.09 -19.54 20.47
C LEU A 536 -16.53 -19.26 21.85
N ARG A 537 -16.41 -20.33 22.64
CA ARG A 537 -15.71 -20.34 23.91
C ARG A 537 -14.49 -21.24 23.83
N ILE A 538 -13.66 -21.19 24.87
CA ILE A 538 -12.42 -21.98 24.89
C ILE A 538 -12.71 -23.48 24.85
N GLU A 539 -13.84 -23.90 25.40
CA GLU A 539 -14.37 -25.27 25.42
C GLU A 539 -14.69 -25.80 24.03
N ASP A 540 -15.12 -24.92 23.12
CA ASP A 540 -15.52 -25.29 21.76
C ASP A 540 -14.29 -25.50 20.86
N VAL A 541 -13.21 -24.74 21.09
CA VAL A 541 -11.97 -24.82 20.31
C VAL A 541 -10.93 -25.78 20.91
N PHE A 542 -10.96 -26.00 22.23
CA PHE A 542 -10.05 -26.92 22.92
C PHE A 542 -10.00 -28.35 22.35
N PRO A 543 -11.13 -29.00 21.99
CA PRO A 543 -11.09 -30.37 21.47
C PRO A 543 -10.56 -30.46 20.04
N ILE A 544 -10.36 -29.32 19.34
CA ILE A 544 -9.98 -29.33 17.94
C ILE A 544 -8.66 -30.04 17.72
N GLU A 545 -8.67 -30.98 16.78
CA GLU A 545 -7.49 -31.60 16.22
C GLU A 545 -7.52 -31.49 14.69
N VAL A 546 -6.37 -31.26 14.08
CA VAL A 546 -6.22 -31.09 12.63
C VAL A 546 -5.16 -32.04 12.09
N VAL A 547 -5.38 -32.53 10.88
CA VAL A 547 -4.34 -33.25 10.13
C VAL A 547 -3.32 -32.26 9.61
N VAL A 548 -2.06 -32.45 10.00
CA VAL A 548 -0.94 -31.67 9.49
C VAL A 548 -0.74 -32.02 8.03
N ARG A 549 -0.93 -31.02 7.17
CA ARG A 549 -0.60 -31.14 5.75
C ARG A 549 0.71 -30.44 5.47
N ASP A 550 1.41 -30.96 4.48
CA ASP A 550 2.55 -30.30 3.91
C ASP A 550 2.08 -29.01 3.21
N SER A 551 2.64 -27.88 3.60
CA SER A 551 2.25 -26.56 3.09
C SER A 551 2.59 -26.38 1.60
N GLU A 552 3.39 -27.27 1.03
CA GLU A 552 3.85 -27.18 -0.36
C GLU A 552 3.04 -28.06 -1.30
N THR A 553 2.74 -29.27 -0.86
CA THR A 553 2.08 -30.29 -1.68
C THR A 553 0.62 -30.53 -1.29
N GLY A 554 0.17 -30.02 -0.14
CA GLY A 554 -1.16 -30.28 0.43
C GLY A 554 -1.37 -31.72 0.93
N LEU A 555 -0.36 -32.58 0.78
CA LEU A 555 -0.39 -33.98 1.21
C LEU A 555 -0.35 -34.09 2.73
N GLN A 556 -0.98 -35.11 3.28
CA GLN A 556 -0.95 -35.36 4.72
C GLN A 556 0.47 -35.73 5.14
N LYS A 557 1.02 -35.02 6.14
CA LYS A 557 2.27 -35.44 6.76
C LYS A 557 1.99 -36.69 7.57
N LEU A 558 2.86 -37.68 7.44
CA LEU A 558 2.77 -38.92 8.21
C LEU A 558 3.59 -38.79 9.50
N ASP A 559 3.19 -39.52 10.54
CA ASP A 559 3.96 -39.70 11.76
C ASP A 559 4.93 -40.89 11.63
N ASP A 560 5.70 -41.17 12.70
CA ASP A 560 6.68 -42.26 12.74
C ASP A 560 6.08 -43.67 12.50
N ARG A 561 4.74 -43.81 12.53
CA ARG A 561 4.01 -45.06 12.29
C ARG A 561 3.43 -45.13 10.88
N GLY A 562 3.61 -44.08 10.08
CA GLY A 562 3.00 -43.96 8.75
C GLY A 562 1.54 -43.55 8.78
N GLU A 563 1.00 -43.10 9.93
CA GLU A 563 -0.37 -42.60 10.07
C GLU A 563 -0.40 -41.08 9.86
N ALA A 564 -1.57 -40.50 9.54
CA ALA A 564 -1.69 -39.06 9.38
C ALA A 564 -1.33 -38.34 10.69
N LYS A 565 -0.39 -37.40 10.63
CA LYS A 565 0.06 -36.61 11.77
C LYS A 565 -1.05 -35.66 12.20
N VAL A 566 -1.56 -35.83 13.42
CA VAL A 566 -2.63 -35.02 14.00
C VAL A 566 -2.09 -34.13 15.12
N VAL A 567 -2.53 -32.86 15.16
CA VAL A 567 -2.15 -31.90 16.20
C VAL A 567 -3.37 -31.14 16.72
N GLY A 568 -3.36 -30.81 18.02
CA GLY A 568 -4.37 -29.94 18.64
C GLY A 568 -3.85 -28.51 18.80
N PRO A 569 -4.17 -27.56 17.90
CA PRO A 569 -3.57 -26.22 17.89
C PRO A 569 -3.95 -25.37 19.12
N PHE A 570 -5.12 -25.63 19.71
CA PHE A 570 -5.65 -24.83 20.83
C PHE A 570 -5.43 -25.47 22.22
N LYS A 571 -4.68 -26.57 22.29
CA LYS A 571 -4.36 -27.27 23.54
C LYS A 571 -2.87 -27.60 23.66
N ARG A 572 -2.38 -27.68 24.88
CA ARG A 572 -1.01 -28.13 25.21
C ARG A 572 -1.03 -29.08 26.39
N LYS A 573 -0.03 -29.96 26.51
CA LYS A 573 0.07 -30.86 27.66
C LYS A 573 0.16 -30.09 28.97
N ARG A 574 -0.60 -30.55 29.97
CA ARG A 574 -0.58 -30.06 31.35
C ARG A 574 0.81 -30.27 31.95
N GLN A 575 1.34 -29.24 32.59
CA GLN A 575 2.63 -29.25 33.28
C GLN A 575 2.42 -29.01 34.77
N LYS A 576 3.44 -29.28 35.60
CA LYS A 576 3.36 -29.10 37.07
C LYS A 576 2.93 -27.68 37.49
N ARG A 577 3.31 -26.65 36.70
CA ARG A 577 2.96 -25.24 36.95
C ARG A 577 1.47 -24.91 36.78
N ASP A 578 0.73 -25.76 36.06
CA ASP A 578 -0.68 -25.53 35.73
C ASP A 578 -1.63 -26.04 36.82
N GLY A 579 -1.10 -26.61 37.91
CA GLY A 579 -1.88 -27.22 38.98
C GLY A 579 -2.55 -28.55 38.58
N PRO A 580 -3.15 -29.26 39.56
CA PRO A 580 -3.94 -30.45 39.29
C PRO A 580 -5.18 -30.09 38.46
N PHE A 581 -5.68 -31.05 37.68
CA PHE A 581 -6.97 -30.90 37.01
C PHE A 581 -8.09 -30.87 38.05
N ASP A 582 -8.92 -29.84 37.98
CA ASP A 582 -10.13 -29.69 38.78
C ASP A 582 -11.33 -29.63 37.84
N PRO A 583 -12.18 -30.68 37.78
CA PRO A 583 -13.37 -30.70 36.94
C PRO A 583 -14.47 -29.75 37.42
N GLU A 584 -14.39 -29.24 38.66
CA GLU A 584 -15.37 -28.30 39.24
C GLU A 584 -14.88 -26.84 39.21
N ALA A 585 -13.77 -26.56 38.53
CA ALA A 585 -13.26 -25.20 38.38
C ALA A 585 -14.27 -24.30 37.66
N GLU A 586 -14.46 -23.08 38.17
CA GLU A 586 -15.39 -22.09 37.62
C GLU A 586 -14.99 -21.62 36.21
N VAL A 587 -13.68 -21.61 35.92
CA VAL A 587 -13.12 -21.27 34.61
C VAL A 587 -12.56 -22.54 33.98
N PHE A 588 -12.92 -22.81 32.73
CA PHE A 588 -12.44 -23.99 32.02
C PHE A 588 -10.90 -24.03 31.93
N GLY A 589 -10.32 -25.01 32.62
CA GLY A 589 -8.88 -25.22 32.71
C GLY A 589 -8.34 -26.35 31.83
N GLY A 590 -9.12 -26.85 30.88
CA GLY A 590 -8.80 -28.03 30.07
C GLY A 590 -9.24 -29.35 30.73
N ASP A 591 -8.49 -30.43 30.48
CA ASP A 591 -8.77 -31.76 31.00
C ASP A 591 -7.60 -32.30 31.86
N ALA A 592 -7.66 -33.59 32.21
CA ALA A 592 -6.62 -34.24 33.02
C ALA A 592 -5.22 -34.21 32.37
N GLU A 593 -5.14 -34.21 31.04
CA GLU A 593 -3.89 -34.31 30.28
C GLU A 593 -3.46 -32.99 29.62
N TYR A 594 -4.40 -32.13 29.27
CA TYR A 594 -4.19 -30.92 28.47
C TYR A 594 -4.81 -29.68 29.13
N VAL A 595 -4.23 -28.53 28.82
CA VAL A 595 -4.73 -27.20 29.17
C VAL A 595 -4.82 -26.34 27.90
N PRO A 596 -5.65 -25.29 27.87
CA PRO A 596 -5.70 -24.35 26.76
C PRO A 596 -4.31 -23.82 26.39
N SER A 597 -4.02 -23.73 25.09
CA SER A 597 -2.80 -23.11 24.59
C SER A 597 -2.90 -21.57 24.65
N THR A 598 -1.76 -20.89 24.63
CA THR A 598 -1.73 -19.42 24.51
C THR A 598 -2.46 -18.96 23.25
N THR A 599 -2.30 -19.70 22.15
CA THR A 599 -3.00 -19.46 20.89
C THR A 599 -4.52 -19.57 21.04
N GLY A 600 -5.02 -20.60 21.72
CA GLY A 600 -6.46 -20.78 21.96
C GLY A 600 -7.04 -19.66 22.84
N LEU A 601 -6.34 -19.29 23.92
CA LEU A 601 -6.77 -18.19 24.79
C LEU A 601 -6.73 -16.84 24.06
N ALA A 602 -5.68 -16.57 23.28
CA ALA A 602 -5.54 -15.34 22.51
C ALA A 602 -6.62 -15.21 21.43
N LEU A 603 -7.00 -16.31 20.77
CA LEU A 603 -8.08 -16.32 19.78
C LEU A 603 -9.41 -15.86 20.42
N ILE A 604 -9.82 -16.48 21.53
CA ILE A 604 -11.07 -16.14 22.22
C ILE A 604 -11.04 -14.69 22.72
N ALA A 605 -9.91 -14.24 23.27
CA ALA A 605 -9.76 -12.85 23.73
C ALA A 605 -9.87 -11.83 22.58
N ASN A 606 -9.32 -12.13 21.41
CA ASN A 606 -9.42 -11.25 20.24
C ASN A 606 -10.82 -11.25 19.61
N ILE A 607 -11.51 -12.39 19.59
CA ILE A 607 -12.92 -12.46 19.17
C ILE A 607 -13.79 -11.59 20.09
N GLU A 608 -13.58 -11.66 21.41
CA GLU A 608 -14.31 -10.84 22.37
C GLU A 608 -14.04 -9.34 22.16
N LYS A 609 -12.76 -8.95 22.02
CA LYS A 609 -12.35 -7.57 21.73
C LYS A 609 -13.03 -7.04 20.47
N ALA A 610 -13.11 -7.86 19.41
CA ALA A 610 -13.65 -7.48 18.12
C ALA A 610 -15.14 -7.11 18.14
N LYS A 611 -15.93 -7.54 19.15
CA LYS A 611 -17.36 -7.22 19.28
C LYS A 611 -17.68 -5.73 19.34
N THR A 612 -16.70 -4.90 19.70
CA THR A 612 -16.83 -3.44 19.84
C THR A 612 -16.19 -2.67 18.67
N SER A 613 -15.86 -3.36 17.57
CA SER A 613 -15.29 -2.73 16.39
C SER A 613 -16.25 -1.72 15.74
N PRO A 614 -15.75 -0.72 15.00
CA PRO A 614 -16.62 0.18 14.23
C PRO A 614 -17.54 -0.56 13.25
N LEU A 615 -18.78 -0.07 13.11
CA LEU A 615 -19.82 -0.68 12.25
C LEU A 615 -19.34 -1.01 10.83
N TRP A 616 -18.55 -0.14 10.21
CA TRP A 616 -18.04 -0.35 8.85
C TRP A 616 -17.17 -1.61 8.73
N ARG A 617 -16.43 -1.98 9.78
CA ARG A 617 -15.63 -3.21 9.79
C ARG A 617 -16.51 -4.45 9.78
N PHE A 618 -17.64 -4.42 10.49
CA PHE A 618 -18.63 -5.50 10.42
C PHE A 618 -19.25 -5.61 9.02
N LEU A 619 -19.60 -4.48 8.39
CA LEU A 619 -20.13 -4.49 7.01
C LEU A 619 -19.15 -5.12 6.01
N VAL A 620 -17.85 -4.83 6.12
CA VAL A 620 -16.80 -5.49 5.32
C VAL A 620 -16.70 -6.99 5.64
N SER A 621 -16.87 -7.37 6.90
CA SER A 621 -16.76 -8.74 7.40
C SER A 621 -17.88 -9.65 6.89
N LEU A 622 -19.08 -9.11 6.70
CA LEU A 622 -20.22 -9.82 6.10
C LEU A 622 -19.98 -10.26 4.64
N SER A 623 -18.88 -9.81 4.02
CA SER A 623 -18.50 -10.19 2.65
C SER A 623 -19.60 -9.93 1.62
N ILE A 624 -20.36 -8.84 1.81
CA ILE A 624 -21.39 -8.39 0.87
C ILE A 624 -20.69 -7.95 -0.42
N ARG A 625 -21.18 -8.43 -1.57
CA ARG A 625 -20.56 -8.13 -2.87
C ARG A 625 -20.58 -6.63 -3.13
N HIS A 626 -19.47 -6.10 -3.68
CA HIS A 626 -19.25 -4.67 -3.96
C HIS A 626 -19.13 -3.76 -2.72
N VAL A 627 -19.33 -4.28 -1.51
CA VAL A 627 -19.18 -3.51 -0.26
C VAL A 627 -17.75 -3.67 0.25
N GLY A 628 -16.84 -2.86 -0.28
CA GLY A 628 -15.49 -2.68 0.25
C GLY A 628 -15.44 -1.68 1.41
N PRO A 629 -14.26 -1.41 1.99
CA PRO A 629 -14.09 -0.49 3.13
C PRO A 629 -14.68 0.91 2.90
N VAL A 630 -14.56 1.45 1.68
CA VAL A 630 -15.09 2.78 1.34
C VAL A 630 -16.61 2.82 1.43
N ALA A 631 -17.31 1.93 0.72
CA ALA A 631 -18.77 1.85 0.73
C ALA A 631 -19.29 1.50 2.14
N ALA A 632 -18.60 0.61 2.86
CA ALA A 632 -18.94 0.26 4.23
C ALA A 632 -18.88 1.47 5.18
N ARG A 633 -17.84 2.32 5.06
CA ARG A 633 -17.72 3.56 5.86
C ARG A 633 -18.83 4.54 5.53
N ALA A 634 -19.13 4.73 4.24
CA ALA A 634 -20.20 5.62 3.80
C ALA A 634 -21.57 5.17 4.37
N LEU A 635 -21.91 3.88 4.24
CA LEU A 635 -23.13 3.31 4.80
C LEU A 635 -23.18 3.44 6.33
N ALA A 636 -22.10 3.08 7.02
CA ALA A 636 -22.03 3.16 8.47
C ALA A 636 -22.15 4.59 8.99
N GLY A 637 -21.52 5.56 8.31
CA GLY A 637 -21.55 6.97 8.67
C GLY A 637 -22.88 7.66 8.32
N HIS A 638 -23.60 7.19 7.30
CA HIS A 638 -24.91 7.75 6.97
C HIS A 638 -26.01 7.21 7.89
N PHE A 639 -26.06 5.88 8.09
CA PHE A 639 -27.16 5.22 8.78
C PHE A 639 -26.91 5.01 10.28
N GLY A 640 -25.65 4.86 10.70
CA GLY A 640 -25.26 4.68 12.10
C GLY A 640 -25.57 3.34 12.74
N SER A 641 -26.42 2.51 12.13
CA SER A 641 -26.70 1.16 12.61
C SER A 641 -27.03 0.20 11.47
N LEU A 642 -26.78 -1.09 11.69
CA LEU A 642 -27.13 -2.13 10.72
C LEU A 642 -28.65 -2.24 10.53
N ASP A 643 -29.43 -2.04 11.60
CA ASP A 643 -30.89 -2.07 11.51
C ASP A 643 -31.44 -0.93 10.62
N ALA A 644 -30.82 0.25 10.69
CA ALA A 644 -31.18 1.35 9.82
C ALA A 644 -30.81 1.08 8.35
N ILE A 645 -29.65 0.45 8.09
CA ILE A 645 -29.25 0.01 6.74
C ILE A 645 -30.24 -1.03 6.20
N ARG A 646 -30.66 -2.00 7.03
CA ARG A 646 -31.62 -3.04 6.67
C ARG A 646 -33.02 -2.49 6.36
N ALA A 647 -33.43 -1.44 7.06
CA ALA A 647 -34.74 -0.82 6.87
C ALA A 647 -34.78 0.17 5.69
N ALA A 648 -33.62 0.58 5.18
CA ALA A 648 -33.52 1.55 4.10
C ALA A 648 -34.03 0.98 2.77
N SER A 649 -34.72 1.83 2.01
CA SER A 649 -35.08 1.54 0.62
C SER A 649 -33.85 1.54 -0.30
N ARG A 650 -34.01 0.97 -1.48
CA ARG A 650 -33.00 0.99 -2.54
C ARG A 650 -32.57 2.42 -2.85
N GLU A 651 -33.53 3.35 -2.95
CA GLU A 651 -33.30 4.76 -3.25
C GLU A 651 -32.52 5.45 -2.13
N GLU A 652 -32.81 5.16 -0.86
CA GLU A 652 -32.08 5.71 0.29
C GLU A 652 -30.64 5.20 0.35
N LEU A 653 -30.43 3.90 0.11
CA LEU A 653 -29.08 3.31 0.04
C LEU A 653 -28.27 3.93 -1.10
N ALA A 654 -28.87 4.05 -2.28
CA ALA A 654 -28.23 4.59 -3.48
C ALA A 654 -27.99 6.12 -3.42
N ALA A 655 -28.61 6.81 -2.46
CA ALA A 655 -28.43 8.24 -2.23
C ALA A 655 -27.19 8.55 -1.36
N VAL A 656 -26.60 7.54 -0.70
CA VAL A 656 -25.39 7.70 0.08
C VAL A 656 -24.19 7.90 -0.86
N ASP A 657 -23.37 8.92 -0.61
CA ASP A 657 -22.21 9.22 -1.44
C ASP A 657 -21.22 8.04 -1.46
N GLY A 658 -20.79 7.63 -2.66
CA GLY A 658 -20.00 6.40 -2.86
C GLY A 658 -20.77 5.09 -2.82
N VAL A 659 -22.10 5.12 -2.62
CA VAL A 659 -22.98 3.94 -2.66
C VAL A 659 -23.94 4.08 -3.85
N GLY A 660 -23.57 3.52 -5.00
CA GLY A 660 -24.43 3.51 -6.18
C GLY A 660 -25.56 2.46 -6.09
N GLY A 661 -26.48 2.48 -7.06
CA GLY A 661 -27.60 1.55 -7.13
C GLY A 661 -27.21 0.06 -7.10
N ILE A 662 -26.09 -0.31 -7.73
CA ILE A 662 -25.56 -1.69 -7.72
C ILE A 662 -25.22 -2.14 -6.29
N ILE A 663 -24.64 -1.26 -5.48
CA ILE A 663 -24.28 -1.56 -4.10
C ILE A 663 -25.55 -1.64 -3.25
N GLY A 664 -26.49 -0.71 -3.43
CA GLY A 664 -27.80 -0.76 -2.77
C GLY A 664 -28.54 -2.08 -3.04
N ASP A 665 -28.61 -2.49 -4.31
CA ASP A 665 -29.21 -3.77 -4.73
C ASP A 665 -28.49 -4.97 -4.09
N ALA A 666 -27.16 -4.96 -4.05
CA ALA A 666 -26.38 -6.04 -3.46
C ALA A 666 -26.57 -6.15 -1.94
N VAL A 667 -26.68 -5.01 -1.23
CA VAL A 667 -26.94 -4.97 0.22
C VAL A 667 -28.32 -5.54 0.54
N LEU A 668 -29.36 -5.09 -0.17
CA LEU A 668 -30.73 -5.58 0.03
C LEU A 668 -30.85 -7.08 -0.26
N ALA A 669 -30.37 -7.51 -1.43
CA ALA A 669 -30.40 -8.92 -1.82
C ALA A 669 -29.63 -9.83 -0.86
N TRP A 670 -28.59 -9.32 -0.20
CA TRP A 670 -27.86 -10.09 0.81
C TRP A 670 -28.74 -10.40 2.04
N PHE A 671 -29.54 -9.44 2.51
CA PHE A 671 -30.42 -9.64 3.67
C PHE A 671 -31.69 -10.45 3.38
N GLU A 672 -32.07 -10.62 2.11
CA GLU A 672 -33.19 -11.49 1.71
C GLU A 672 -32.89 -12.99 1.90
N VAL A 673 -31.62 -13.35 2.11
CA VAL A 673 -31.18 -14.74 2.27
C VAL A 673 -31.23 -15.14 3.74
N ASP A 674 -32.10 -16.09 4.10
CA ASP A 674 -32.38 -16.47 5.50
C ASP A 674 -31.13 -16.77 6.35
N TRP A 675 -30.17 -17.52 5.81
CA TRP A 675 -28.96 -17.88 6.55
C TRP A 675 -27.98 -16.71 6.71
N HIS A 676 -28.06 -15.68 5.87
CA HIS A 676 -27.32 -14.43 6.07
C HIS A 676 -27.92 -13.61 7.22
N ALA A 677 -29.24 -13.58 7.33
CA ALA A 677 -29.91 -12.94 8.46
C ALA A 677 -29.52 -13.62 9.79
N GLU A 678 -29.45 -14.95 9.80
CA GLU A 678 -29.00 -15.74 10.96
C GLU A 678 -27.62 -15.31 11.48
N ILE A 679 -26.65 -15.04 10.59
CA ILE A 679 -25.30 -14.59 10.97
C ILE A 679 -25.38 -13.35 11.86
N VAL A 680 -26.06 -12.32 11.37
CA VAL A 680 -26.17 -11.05 12.07
C VAL A 680 -26.94 -11.21 13.38
N ASP A 681 -28.03 -11.98 13.37
CA ASP A 681 -28.86 -12.18 14.57
C ASP A 681 -28.08 -12.90 15.67
N ARG A 682 -27.24 -13.87 15.31
CA ARG A 682 -26.37 -14.58 16.25
C ARG A 682 -25.23 -13.71 16.75
N TRP A 683 -24.59 -12.95 15.87
CA TRP A 683 -23.57 -11.98 16.27
C TRP A 683 -24.14 -10.93 17.24
N ALA A 684 -25.33 -10.40 16.96
CA ALA A 684 -26.01 -9.45 17.84
C ALA A 684 -26.32 -10.07 19.21
N LYS A 685 -26.85 -11.30 19.25
CA LYS A 685 -27.10 -12.05 20.50
C LYS A 685 -25.81 -12.33 21.28
N ALA A 686 -24.69 -12.54 20.59
CA ALA A 686 -23.37 -12.73 21.19
C ALA A 686 -22.74 -11.42 21.71
N GLY A 687 -23.38 -10.27 21.51
CA GLY A 687 -22.96 -8.97 22.03
C GLY A 687 -22.21 -8.08 21.03
N VAL A 688 -22.23 -8.41 19.73
CA VAL A 688 -21.66 -7.54 18.69
C VAL A 688 -22.42 -6.21 18.61
N GLN A 689 -21.67 -5.11 18.62
CA GLN A 689 -22.22 -3.76 18.53
C GLN A 689 -22.42 -3.34 17.07
N PHE A 690 -23.64 -3.58 16.55
CA PHE A 690 -24.04 -3.17 15.19
C PHE A 690 -24.55 -1.72 15.10
N ALA A 691 -24.30 -0.89 16.11
CA ALA A 691 -24.65 0.51 16.11
C ALA A 691 -23.46 1.35 16.57
N THR A 692 -23.24 2.48 15.92
CA THR A 692 -22.28 3.48 16.33
C THR A 692 -22.86 4.26 17.52
N PRO A 693 -22.27 4.16 18.73
CA PRO A 693 -22.79 4.86 19.91
C PRO A 693 -22.85 6.37 19.67
N GLY A 694 -23.99 6.99 20.00
CA GLY A 694 -24.18 8.43 19.86
C GLY A 694 -24.46 8.92 18.43
N HIS A 695 -24.67 8.01 17.46
CA HIS A 695 -24.99 8.41 16.10
C HIS A 695 -26.38 9.08 16.01
N PRO A 696 -26.51 10.25 15.36
CA PRO A 696 -27.76 11.04 15.34
C PRO A 696 -28.89 10.42 14.51
N GLY A 697 -28.59 9.40 13.69
CA GLY A 697 -29.55 8.65 12.86
C GLY A 697 -29.37 8.88 11.36
N PRO A 698 -30.15 8.16 10.51
CA PRO A 698 -30.04 8.23 9.05
C PRO A 698 -30.19 9.66 8.52
N GLY A 699 -29.19 10.15 7.79
CA GLY A 699 -29.20 11.51 7.24
C GLY A 699 -29.25 12.63 8.30
N ALA A 700 -29.13 12.30 9.59
CA ALA A 700 -29.08 13.25 10.69
C ALA A 700 -27.65 13.54 11.14
N ALA A 701 -26.66 12.72 10.75
CA ALA A 701 -25.24 13.11 10.82
C ALA A 701 -24.97 14.33 9.93
N ASP A 702 -25.73 14.45 8.83
CA ASP A 702 -25.82 15.63 7.98
C ASP A 702 -26.58 16.82 8.62
N ALA A 703 -27.22 16.62 9.77
CA ALA A 703 -28.09 17.57 10.47
C ALA A 703 -27.74 17.75 11.96
N ALA A 704 -26.59 17.22 12.42
CA ALA A 704 -26.08 17.51 13.75
C ALA A 704 -25.91 19.04 13.81
N GLY A 705 -26.73 19.68 14.63
CA GLY A 705 -26.56 21.09 14.93
C GLY A 705 -25.10 21.34 15.33
N GLY A 706 -24.55 22.40 14.78
CA GLY A 706 -23.16 22.78 14.90
C GLY A 706 -22.98 24.09 14.14
N VAL A 707 -21.84 24.74 14.32
CA VAL A 707 -21.58 26.04 13.69
C VAL A 707 -21.64 25.97 12.16
N LEU A 708 -21.55 24.77 11.57
CA LEU A 708 -21.68 24.52 10.13
C LEU A 708 -22.95 23.79 9.68
N ALA A 709 -23.99 23.75 10.51
CA ALA A 709 -25.24 23.08 10.16
C ALA A 709 -25.82 23.57 8.81
N GLY A 710 -26.06 22.63 7.89
CA GLY A 710 -26.60 22.91 6.56
C GLY A 710 -25.58 23.41 5.53
N LEU A 711 -24.32 23.61 5.92
CA LEU A 711 -23.26 24.09 5.04
C LEU A 711 -22.45 22.91 4.50
N THR A 712 -22.02 23.02 3.25
CA THR A 712 -21.10 22.07 2.62
C THR A 712 -19.75 22.75 2.45
N VAL A 713 -18.73 22.17 3.07
CA VAL A 713 -17.35 22.68 3.05
C VAL A 713 -16.47 21.65 2.36
N VAL A 714 -15.68 22.10 1.40
CA VAL A 714 -14.68 21.26 0.73
C VAL A 714 -13.31 21.72 1.21
N ALA A 715 -12.61 20.86 1.93
CA ALA A 715 -11.21 21.07 2.26
C ALA A 715 -10.34 20.59 1.09
N THR A 716 -9.44 21.44 0.61
CA THR A 716 -8.49 21.13 -0.45
C THR A 716 -7.16 21.85 -0.22
N GLY A 717 -6.06 21.24 -0.66
CA GLY A 717 -4.72 21.66 -0.27
C GLY A 717 -4.42 21.37 1.21
N SER A 718 -3.25 21.80 1.66
CA SER A 718 -2.81 21.61 3.05
C SER A 718 -3.37 22.69 3.97
N LEU A 719 -4.25 22.31 4.90
CA LEU A 719 -4.79 23.22 5.91
C LEU A 719 -3.96 23.06 7.20
N GLU A 720 -3.22 24.11 7.57
CA GLU A 720 -2.38 24.12 8.77
C GLU A 720 -3.17 23.70 10.02
N GLY A 721 -2.62 22.77 10.81
CA GLY A 721 -3.28 22.23 12.01
C GLY A 721 -4.31 21.12 11.78
N TYR A 722 -4.62 20.76 10.52
CA TYR A 722 -5.55 19.68 10.19
C TYR A 722 -4.95 18.70 9.17
N SER A 723 -4.99 17.39 9.46
CA SER A 723 -4.79 16.37 8.42
C SER A 723 -5.96 16.39 7.42
N ARG A 724 -5.85 15.74 6.25
CA ARG A 724 -6.98 15.72 5.28
C ARG A 724 -8.23 15.07 5.88
N GLU A 725 -8.02 13.95 6.58
CA GLU A 725 -9.06 13.26 7.34
C GLU A 725 -9.50 14.09 8.55
N GLY A 726 -8.56 14.77 9.23
CA GLY A 726 -8.84 15.66 10.35
C GLY A 726 -9.63 16.91 9.96
N ALA A 727 -9.45 17.45 8.75
CA ALA A 727 -10.25 18.55 8.22
C ALA A 727 -11.66 18.09 7.87
N GLN A 728 -11.80 16.88 7.28
CA GLN A 728 -13.10 16.27 7.06
C GLN A 728 -13.81 15.97 8.38
N GLU A 729 -13.09 15.40 9.35
CA GLU A 729 -13.57 15.13 10.70
C GLU A 729 -13.94 16.42 11.43
N ALA A 730 -13.17 17.50 11.28
CA ALA A 730 -13.49 18.80 11.85
C ALA A 730 -14.75 19.42 11.24
N ILE A 731 -14.93 19.32 9.92
CA ILE A 731 -16.17 19.75 9.24
C ILE A 731 -17.37 18.95 9.75
N LEU A 732 -17.22 17.62 9.84
CA LEU A 732 -18.27 16.71 10.32
C LEU A 732 -18.58 16.95 11.80
N ALA A 733 -17.56 17.14 12.65
CA ALA A 733 -17.68 17.44 14.07
C ALA A 733 -18.33 18.82 14.32
N ALA A 734 -18.10 19.79 13.42
CA ALA A 734 -18.73 21.11 13.43
C ALA A 734 -20.17 21.11 12.88
N GLY A 735 -20.72 19.95 12.50
CA GLY A 735 -22.09 19.79 11.99
C GLY A 735 -22.27 20.11 10.50
N GLY A 736 -21.18 20.24 9.75
CA GLY A 736 -21.18 20.53 8.30
C GLY A 736 -20.98 19.28 7.43
N LYS A 737 -21.21 19.43 6.12
CA LYS A 737 -20.98 18.38 5.13
C LYS A 737 -19.60 18.51 4.51
N ALA A 738 -18.74 17.52 4.70
CA ALA A 738 -17.44 17.46 4.05
C ALA A 738 -17.60 17.00 2.59
N GLY A 739 -17.46 17.91 1.64
CA GLY A 739 -17.59 17.60 0.22
C GLY A 739 -16.32 16.99 -0.36
N SER A 740 -16.45 15.88 -1.09
CA SER A 740 -15.36 15.26 -1.85
C SER A 740 -15.04 16.01 -3.15
N SER A 741 -15.98 16.83 -3.64
CA SER A 741 -15.86 17.66 -4.86
C SER A 741 -16.56 19.02 -4.71
N VAL A 742 -16.11 20.01 -5.49
CA VAL A 742 -16.75 21.33 -5.55
C VAL A 742 -17.92 21.29 -6.54
N SER A 743 -19.09 21.74 -6.09
CA SER A 743 -20.34 21.81 -6.85
C SER A 743 -21.07 23.12 -6.57
N LYS A 744 -22.19 23.37 -7.26
CA LYS A 744 -23.08 24.51 -6.95
C LYS A 744 -23.71 24.44 -5.55
N LYS A 745 -23.63 23.30 -4.85
CA LYS A 745 -24.11 23.13 -3.47
C LYS A 745 -23.01 23.36 -2.43
N THR A 746 -21.76 23.55 -2.87
CA THR A 746 -20.63 23.85 -1.98
C THR A 746 -20.73 25.30 -1.51
N HIS A 747 -20.63 25.52 -0.21
CA HIS A 747 -20.75 26.84 0.42
C HIS A 747 -19.36 27.48 0.64
N TYR A 748 -18.42 26.68 1.14
CA TYR A 748 -17.05 27.13 1.40
C TYR A 748 -16.04 26.14 0.82
N VAL A 749 -14.92 26.66 0.35
CA VAL A 749 -13.76 25.87 -0.05
C VAL A 749 -12.59 26.35 0.78
N ALA A 750 -12.19 25.53 1.76
CA ALA A 750 -10.97 25.79 2.51
C ALA A 750 -9.78 25.36 1.65
N ALA A 751 -9.03 26.33 1.16
CA ALA A 751 -7.94 26.12 0.21
C ALA A 751 -6.60 26.49 0.85
N GLY A 752 -5.76 25.48 1.06
CA GLY A 752 -4.36 25.66 1.40
C GLY A 752 -3.44 25.51 0.19
N PRO A 753 -2.11 25.61 0.38
CA PRO A 753 -1.14 25.28 -0.65
C PRO A 753 -1.42 23.88 -1.26
N GLY A 754 -1.45 23.79 -2.59
CA GLY A 754 -1.78 22.54 -3.30
C GLY A 754 -3.27 22.25 -3.53
N ALA A 755 -4.16 23.24 -3.38
CA ALA A 755 -5.62 23.10 -3.54
C ALA A 755 -6.14 22.78 -4.98
N GLY A 756 -5.24 22.68 -5.96
CA GLY A 756 -5.46 22.01 -7.25
C GLY A 756 -6.75 22.37 -8.00
N SER A 757 -7.40 21.36 -8.59
CA SER A 757 -8.57 21.52 -9.47
C SER A 757 -9.85 21.93 -8.72
N LYS A 758 -9.92 21.70 -7.40
CA LYS A 758 -11.03 22.13 -6.56
C LYS A 758 -11.01 23.63 -6.31
N LEU A 759 -9.83 24.23 -6.13
CA LEU A 759 -9.67 25.68 -6.09
C LEU A 759 -10.14 26.30 -7.41
N GLY A 760 -9.63 25.83 -8.54
CA GLY A 760 -10.05 26.34 -9.86
C GLY A 760 -11.55 26.13 -10.14
N LYS A 761 -12.14 25.02 -9.68
CA LYS A 761 -13.58 24.77 -9.80
C LYS A 761 -14.41 25.65 -8.86
N ALA A 762 -13.88 26.00 -7.68
CA ALA A 762 -14.49 26.94 -6.75
C ALA A 762 -14.52 28.35 -7.34
N GLU A 763 -13.40 28.79 -7.93
CA GLU A 763 -13.30 30.06 -8.65
C GLU A 763 -14.29 30.12 -9.82
N ALA A 764 -14.35 29.08 -10.65
CA ALA A 764 -15.26 29.01 -11.80
C ALA A 764 -16.75 29.00 -11.40
N LEU A 765 -17.09 28.44 -10.24
CA LEU A 765 -18.46 28.37 -9.71
C LEU A 765 -18.81 29.54 -8.77
N GLY A 766 -17.86 30.45 -8.49
CA GLY A 766 -18.05 31.56 -7.57
C GLY A 766 -18.28 31.13 -6.11
N VAL A 767 -17.76 29.97 -5.71
CA VAL A 767 -17.87 29.45 -4.34
C VAL A 767 -16.82 30.15 -3.47
N ARG A 768 -17.19 30.53 -2.24
CA ARG A 768 -16.31 31.28 -1.34
C ARG A 768 -15.09 30.45 -0.92
N ILE A 769 -13.90 30.95 -1.22
CA ILE A 769 -12.62 30.33 -0.85
C ILE A 769 -12.12 30.97 0.45
N ILE A 770 -11.64 30.15 1.39
CA ILE A 770 -11.15 30.58 2.71
C ILE A 770 -9.78 29.98 3.00
N THR A 771 -8.97 30.69 3.77
CA THR A 771 -7.64 30.28 4.22
C THR A 771 -7.70 29.22 5.32
N ALA A 772 -6.55 28.59 5.66
CA ALA A 772 -6.47 27.63 6.77
C ALA A 772 -6.86 28.24 8.13
N ALA A 773 -6.46 29.49 8.39
CA ALA A 773 -6.82 30.21 9.61
C ALA A 773 -8.34 30.49 9.69
N GLU A 774 -8.93 30.91 8.57
CA GLU A 774 -10.38 31.11 8.48
C GLU A 774 -11.15 29.78 8.52
N PHE A 775 -10.58 28.69 8.02
CA PHE A 775 -11.15 27.36 8.15
C PHE A 775 -11.23 26.92 9.60
N HIS A 776 -10.16 27.14 10.39
CA HIS A 776 -10.17 26.87 11.83
C HIS A 776 -11.30 27.64 12.51
N LEU A 777 -11.43 28.94 12.26
CA LEU A 777 -12.53 29.77 12.79
C LEU A 777 -13.90 29.31 12.31
N LEU A 778 -14.01 28.88 11.05
CA LEU A 778 -15.26 28.40 10.47
C LEU A 778 -15.75 27.13 11.19
N VAL A 779 -14.86 26.16 11.46
CA VAL A 779 -15.24 24.90 12.13
C VAL A 779 -15.40 25.02 13.65
N THR A 780 -14.83 26.05 14.29
CA THR A 780 -14.93 26.24 15.75
C THR A 780 -15.99 27.28 16.16
N GLU A 781 -16.12 28.38 15.42
CA GLU A 781 -16.93 29.55 15.78
C GLU A 781 -18.04 29.86 14.76
N GLY A 782 -17.92 29.38 13.52
CA GLY A 782 -18.95 29.44 12.50
C GLY A 782 -18.80 30.54 11.44
N PRO A 783 -19.76 30.63 10.49
CA PRO A 783 -19.72 31.57 9.36
C PRO A 783 -19.58 33.04 9.74
N ASP A 784 -20.17 33.44 10.87
CA ASP A 784 -20.17 34.83 11.34
C ASP A 784 -18.77 35.28 11.78
N ALA A 785 -17.92 34.34 12.24
CA ALA A 785 -16.55 34.61 12.66
C ALA A 785 -15.61 34.94 11.49
N ILE A 786 -16.04 34.63 10.26
CA ILE A 786 -15.27 34.92 9.03
C ILE A 786 -15.99 35.95 8.13
N ALA A 787 -17.01 36.67 8.60
CA ALA A 787 -17.69 37.70 7.80
C ALA A 787 -16.83 38.97 7.61
N LEU A 788 -16.75 39.50 6.38
CA LEU A 788 -16.23 40.86 6.12
C LEU A 788 -17.31 41.90 6.48
N PRO A 789 -16.94 43.12 6.93
CA PRO A 789 -17.90 44.19 7.17
C PRO A 789 -18.65 44.56 5.88
N GLU A 790 -19.98 44.70 5.97
CA GLU A 790 -20.89 45.03 4.87
C GLU A 790 -20.40 46.24 4.05
N GLU A 791 -20.15 46.04 2.75
CA GLU A 791 -20.11 47.13 1.78
C GLU A 791 -21.50 47.75 1.69
N ALA A 792 -21.56 49.05 1.95
CA ALA A 792 -22.74 49.87 1.84
C ALA A 792 -23.45 49.66 0.49
N ALA A 793 -24.71 49.27 0.59
CA ALA A 793 -25.65 49.07 -0.50
C ALA A 793 -25.63 50.24 -1.51
N SER A 794 -25.42 49.90 -2.78
CA SER A 794 -25.84 50.71 -3.91
C SER A 794 -27.35 50.59 -4.10
N GLU A 795 -28.10 51.54 -3.52
CA GLU A 795 -29.48 51.80 -3.94
C GLU A 795 -29.48 52.69 -5.20
N GLU A 796 -29.83 52.12 -6.35
CA GLU A 796 -30.42 52.88 -7.45
C GLU A 796 -31.88 53.21 -7.10
N THR A 797 -32.20 54.49 -6.84
CA THR A 797 -33.46 55.09 -7.35
C THR A 797 -33.32 56.59 -7.64
N ALA A 798 -33.47 56.92 -8.92
CA ALA A 798 -34.11 58.10 -9.51
C ALA A 798 -34.05 59.49 -8.83
N GLY A 799 -33.44 60.45 -9.55
CA GLY A 799 -34.06 61.78 -9.73
C GLY A 799 -33.15 63.01 -9.58
N GLY A 800 -32.92 63.71 -10.69
CA GLY A 800 -32.78 65.18 -10.72
C GLY A 800 -31.35 65.75 -10.78
N ALA A 801 -30.96 66.20 -11.98
CA ALA A 801 -30.03 67.33 -12.14
C ALA A 801 -30.70 68.64 -11.62
N PRO A 802 -30.03 69.82 -11.45
CA PRO A 802 -28.79 70.23 -12.12
C PRO A 802 -27.84 71.23 -11.37
N VAL A 803 -26.78 71.67 -12.09
CA VAL A 803 -26.08 72.99 -12.09
C VAL A 803 -24.85 73.24 -11.17
N ALA A 804 -23.72 73.56 -11.86
CA ALA A 804 -22.58 74.48 -11.60
C ALA A 804 -21.89 74.49 -10.21
N ASP A 805 -20.58 74.69 -10.06
CA ASP A 805 -19.70 75.71 -10.65
C ASP A 805 -18.22 75.31 -10.41
N ALA A 806 -17.31 75.72 -11.30
CA ALA A 806 -15.89 75.89 -11.00
C ALA A 806 -15.68 77.29 -10.36
N PRO A 807 -14.64 77.58 -9.55
CA PRO A 807 -13.26 77.83 -10.04
C PRO A 807 -12.14 77.43 -9.04
N ALA A 808 -10.93 77.04 -9.46
CA ALA A 808 -9.70 77.82 -9.77
C ALA A 808 -8.93 78.49 -8.60
N ALA A 809 -7.62 78.14 -8.54
CA ALA A 809 -6.42 78.97 -8.36
C ALA A 809 -5.81 79.32 -6.97
N ASP A 810 -4.47 79.37 -7.02
CA ASP A 810 -3.44 79.99 -6.15
C ASP A 810 -3.17 79.37 -4.77
N GLY A 811 -1.94 79.23 -4.27
CA GLY A 811 -0.63 79.72 -4.67
C GLY A 811 0.27 79.87 -3.43
N THR A 812 1.60 79.86 -3.62
CA THR A 812 2.67 80.40 -2.75
C THR A 812 3.24 79.59 -1.56
N ASP A 813 4.48 79.11 -1.74
CA ASP A 813 5.61 79.06 -0.78
C ASP A 813 6.10 80.50 -0.41
N PRO A 814 7.09 80.82 0.50
CA PRO A 814 8.20 79.98 1.03
C PRO A 814 8.79 80.30 2.48
N VAL A 815 9.87 79.57 2.82
CA VAL A 815 11.08 79.83 3.68
C VAL A 815 11.07 79.73 5.24
N ALA A 816 11.94 78.84 5.79
CA ALA A 816 13.16 79.12 6.62
C ALA A 816 13.47 77.97 7.65
N ALA A 817 14.55 77.19 7.49
CA ALA A 817 15.95 77.33 8.03
C ALA A 817 16.12 76.54 9.37
N GLU A 818 17.14 75.73 9.68
CA GLU A 818 18.63 75.80 9.63
C GLU A 818 19.23 74.36 9.75
N ALA A 819 20.22 73.93 8.94
CA ALA A 819 21.71 73.88 9.16
C ALA A 819 22.20 72.86 10.23
N SER A 820 23.27 72.06 10.11
CA SER A 820 24.48 71.91 9.25
C SER A 820 25.10 70.51 9.51
N ALA A 821 25.57 69.69 8.55
CA ALA A 821 26.89 69.68 7.85
C ALA A 821 28.11 69.52 8.80
N ASP A 822 29.10 68.64 8.60
CA ASP A 822 30.07 68.58 7.47
C ASP A 822 30.92 67.27 7.55
N GLU A 823 31.18 66.53 6.46
CA GLU A 823 32.32 66.63 5.46
C GLU A 823 33.60 65.89 5.90
N THR A 824 34.49 65.31 5.06
CA THR A 824 34.81 65.35 3.60
C THR A 824 35.75 64.15 3.27
N ALA A 825 35.66 63.50 2.09
CA ALA A 825 36.48 63.63 0.85
C ALA A 825 38.00 63.30 1.01
N ASP A 826 38.75 62.69 0.10
CA ASP A 826 38.74 62.72 -1.38
C ASP A 826 39.71 61.64 -1.97
N ALA A 827 39.63 61.38 -3.28
CA ALA A 827 40.47 60.44 -4.10
C ALA A 827 41.75 61.17 -4.65
N PRO A 828 42.53 60.75 -5.71
CA PRO A 828 42.57 59.54 -6.57
C PRO A 828 44.00 59.05 -7.08
N THR A 829 43.99 58.08 -8.03
CA THR A 829 44.93 57.77 -9.16
C THR A 829 46.18 56.85 -9.07
N ALA A 830 46.16 55.83 -9.97
CA ALA A 830 47.17 55.38 -10.98
C ALA A 830 48.24 54.29 -10.71
N ASP A 831 48.47 53.54 -11.81
CA ASP A 831 49.57 52.64 -12.24
C ASP A 831 49.57 51.11 -11.95
N ALA A 832 49.81 50.36 -13.04
CA ALA A 832 50.20 48.94 -13.17
C ALA A 832 51.68 48.86 -13.63
N PRO A 833 52.34 47.71 -13.99
CA PRO A 833 52.07 46.26 -13.83
C PRO A 833 53.34 45.46 -13.34
N ALA A 834 53.38 44.13 -13.62
CA ALA A 834 54.52 43.15 -13.58
C ALA A 834 54.67 42.31 -12.28
N ALA A 835 55.04 41.02 -12.24
CA ALA A 835 55.29 39.94 -13.21
C ALA A 835 55.43 38.58 -12.43
N GLU A 836 55.36 37.47 -13.20
CA GLU A 836 55.90 36.10 -13.03
C GLU A 836 56.23 35.52 -11.63
N GLU A 837 55.73 34.31 -11.33
CA GLU A 837 56.57 33.09 -11.27
C GLU A 837 55.73 31.81 -11.02
N THR A 838 55.74 30.88 -11.99
CA THR A 838 55.61 29.42 -11.79
C THR A 838 57.01 28.83 -11.55
N PRO A 839 57.16 27.67 -10.89
CA PRO A 839 57.29 26.44 -11.68
C PRO A 839 56.66 25.16 -11.09
N ASP A 840 56.27 24.28 -12.03
CA ASP A 840 56.39 22.81 -12.11
C ASP A 840 56.94 22.04 -10.87
N ALA A 841 56.26 20.99 -10.39
CA ALA A 841 56.15 19.63 -10.94
C ALA A 841 57.43 18.77 -10.77
N ASP A 842 57.31 17.68 -10.00
CA ASP A 842 57.82 16.34 -10.31
C ASP A 842 57.53 15.34 -9.16
N ALA A 843 56.64 14.37 -9.41
CA ALA A 843 56.76 12.93 -9.13
C ALA A 843 55.39 12.23 -9.23
#